data_AF-A0A854DW82-F1
#
_entry.id   AF-A0A854DW82-F1
#
_cell.length_a   1.000
_cell.length_b   1.000
_cell.length_c   1.000
_cell.angle_alpha   90.00
_cell.angle_beta   90.00
_cell.angle_gamma   90.00
#
_symmetry.space_group_name_H-M   'P 1'
#
loop_
_entity.id
_entity.type
_entity.pdbx_description
1 polymer ?
#
loop_
_entity_poly.entity_id
_entity_poly.type
_entity_poly.pdbx_seq_one_letter_code
_entity_poly.pdbx_strand_id
1 'polypeptide(L)'
;MSHAAPGIRQLTFSVLRALFRALPMPASLRDRLRNRGLDRIGSWSPPPPRGRIGAAADGTRPLQRADERAIGYAAEDDAPLPATLPATLVAFYLPQFHPFEENDAWWGKGFTEWRNVSRALPQFEGHVQPRLPGDLGFYDLRVGETLRAQAKLAADHGIGAFCFYFYWFSGHTLMERPLRQWLADSTIELPFCLCWANENWTRRWDGRNQDVLIGQQHSAEDDLAFIAHVADYLRDRRALKIEGRPVLLLYRPQLLPDPKATAARWRGWCRENGIGEIHLAYVQSFERPDPRDIGFDAAVEFPPNIAAPRQLNTTQFLLNPDYEGDVRDWRELATQMRRAPLADYPLYPGVNPGWDNEARRPGRGRVLLHASPRGYSDWLHDTVHQRLRDVAPARRLVFINAWNEWAESAVLEPDARLGHAWLQATRRALFPSQAAPSRPCIVIHAWYLDALPELLQAVKDSGLQARLVITTTGERQAQVQSIIDAQGLTAEIWVYDNHGRDVLPFLHAADRLLQQNESLVLKLHTKRSTHRDNGDQWRREMVDALLGTAQAAANLAHLLANPSIGLMAPAGHLLKVADYIGGNAQRMERLWALLGLDSAPGDGQFASGSMFWVRLPALRPLLDAHLLPSMFDTEAGQIDGTLAHAIERATGAVVSAAGFTVADTSEVEGAPPRASSSEYAYARKR
;
A
#
# COMPACT_ATOMS: atom_id res chain seq x y z
N MET A 1 0.57 17.99 -41.75
CA MET A 1 1.24 16.67 -41.56
C MET A 1 0.24 15.58 -41.16
N SER A 2 -0.84 15.39 -41.95
CA SER A 2 -2.00 14.55 -41.56
C SER A 2 -1.87 13.06 -41.93
N HIS A 3 -0.90 12.65 -42.75
CA HIS A 3 -0.88 11.31 -43.36
C HIS A 3 0.25 10.37 -42.91
N ALA A 4 0.92 10.64 -41.79
CA ALA A 4 1.92 9.70 -41.26
C ALA A 4 1.24 8.43 -40.71
N ALA A 5 1.75 7.25 -41.10
CA ALA A 5 1.30 5.94 -40.61
C ALA A 5 1.37 5.86 -39.07
N PRO A 6 0.49 5.07 -38.40
CA PRO A 6 0.42 5.00 -36.93
C PRO A 6 1.77 4.74 -36.25
N GLY A 7 2.60 3.86 -36.83
CA GLY A 7 3.94 3.55 -36.31
C GLY A 7 4.92 4.74 -36.37
N ILE A 8 4.85 5.58 -37.41
CA ILE A 8 5.69 6.78 -37.52
C ILE A 8 5.29 7.80 -36.43
N ARG A 9 3.99 7.95 -36.15
CA ARG A 9 3.50 8.86 -35.10
C ARG A 9 3.97 8.43 -33.71
N GLN A 10 3.93 7.13 -33.41
CA GLN A 10 4.37 6.58 -32.12
C GLN A 10 5.90 6.69 -31.93
N LEU A 11 6.68 6.41 -32.98
CA LEU A 11 8.14 6.59 -32.96
C LEU A 11 8.49 8.07 -32.77
N THR A 12 7.83 8.96 -33.53
CA THR A 12 8.00 10.42 -33.41
C THR A 12 7.64 10.90 -32.01
N PHE A 13 6.53 10.42 -31.44
CA PHE A 13 6.14 10.74 -30.06
C PHE A 13 7.20 10.29 -29.05
N SER A 14 7.78 9.10 -29.23
CA SER A 14 8.81 8.57 -28.32
C SER A 14 10.09 9.41 -28.37
N VAL A 15 10.53 9.80 -29.56
CA VAL A 15 11.67 10.69 -29.77
C VAL A 15 11.40 12.08 -29.20
N LEU A 16 10.25 12.69 -29.50
CA LEU A 16 9.85 13.98 -28.95
C LEU A 16 9.78 13.94 -27.42
N ARG A 17 9.25 12.86 -26.84
CA ARG A 17 9.20 12.67 -25.38
C ARG A 17 10.59 12.54 -24.76
N ALA A 18 11.50 11.83 -25.41
CA ALA A 18 12.89 11.72 -24.95
C ALA A 18 13.60 13.08 -25.00
N LEU A 19 13.48 13.81 -26.12
CA LEU A 19 14.02 15.17 -26.26
C LEU A 19 13.42 16.13 -25.22
N PHE A 20 12.09 16.10 -25.04
CA PHE A 20 11.39 16.91 -24.04
C PHE A 20 11.83 16.63 -22.60
N ARG A 21 12.17 15.37 -22.28
CA ARG A 21 12.74 15.00 -20.97
C ARG A 21 14.19 15.45 -20.80
N ALA A 22 14.97 15.44 -21.87
CA ALA A 22 16.38 15.82 -21.84
C ALA A 22 16.61 17.34 -21.82
N LEU A 23 15.66 18.13 -22.34
CA LEU A 23 15.80 19.59 -22.38
C LEU A 23 15.76 20.21 -20.95
N PRO A 24 16.78 21.00 -20.58
CA PRO A 24 16.78 21.75 -19.33
C PRO A 24 15.80 22.92 -19.46
N MET A 25 14.71 22.88 -18.71
CA MET A 25 13.69 23.93 -18.70
C MET A 25 13.00 23.98 -17.34
N PRO A 26 12.54 25.17 -16.89
CA PRO A 26 11.79 25.30 -15.63
C PRO A 26 10.57 24.39 -15.61
N ALA A 27 10.23 23.84 -14.43
CA ALA A 27 9.09 22.92 -14.27
C ALA A 27 7.77 23.55 -14.73
N SER A 28 7.55 24.84 -14.45
CA SER A 28 6.37 25.61 -14.88
C SER A 28 6.26 25.70 -16.40
N LEU A 29 7.36 25.94 -17.11
CA LEU A 29 7.40 25.95 -18.58
C LEU A 29 7.16 24.55 -19.14
N ARG A 30 7.74 23.53 -18.50
CA ARG A 30 7.54 22.12 -18.85
C ARG A 30 6.07 21.72 -18.74
N ASP A 31 5.41 22.05 -17.64
CA ASP A 31 4.00 21.71 -17.45
C ASP A 31 3.10 22.44 -18.46
N ARG A 32 3.36 23.73 -18.74
CA ARG A 32 2.63 24.49 -19.78
C ARG A 32 2.77 23.87 -21.17
N LEU A 33 4.00 23.51 -21.57
CA LEU A 33 4.25 22.88 -22.88
C LEU A 33 3.64 21.48 -22.95
N ARG A 34 3.74 20.69 -21.87
CA ARG A 34 3.12 19.38 -21.76
C ARG A 34 1.60 19.48 -21.92
N ASN A 35 0.94 20.38 -21.20
CA ASN A 35 -0.50 20.55 -21.24
C ASN A 35 -0.96 20.97 -22.65
N ARG A 36 -0.32 21.98 -23.26
CA ARG A 36 -0.58 22.39 -24.65
C ARG A 36 -0.33 21.29 -25.68
N GLY A 37 0.67 20.44 -25.44
CA GLY A 37 1.02 19.32 -26.31
C GLY A 37 0.04 18.15 -26.20
N LEU A 38 -0.39 17.79 -24.99
CA LEU A 38 -1.33 16.70 -24.74
C LEU A 38 -2.66 16.92 -25.49
N ASP A 39 -3.14 18.15 -25.56
CA ASP A 39 -4.37 18.51 -26.28
C ASP A 39 -4.27 18.33 -27.80
N ARG A 40 -3.05 18.40 -28.36
CA ARG A 40 -2.83 18.37 -29.82
C ARG A 40 -2.29 17.05 -30.35
N ILE A 41 -1.44 16.38 -29.59
CA ILE A 41 -0.70 15.16 -30.01
C ILE A 41 -0.85 14.00 -29.03
N GLY A 42 -1.70 14.11 -28.00
CA GLY A 42 -1.90 13.04 -27.00
C GLY A 42 -2.36 11.70 -27.63
N SER A 43 -3.09 11.75 -28.74
CA SER A 43 -3.49 10.57 -29.52
C SER A 43 -2.33 9.85 -30.23
N TRP A 44 -1.13 10.45 -30.25
CA TRP A 44 0.07 9.83 -30.81
C TRP A 44 0.84 9.00 -29.78
N SER A 45 0.47 9.09 -28.49
CA SER A 45 1.04 8.23 -27.47
C SER A 45 0.73 6.77 -27.80
N PRO A 46 1.73 5.86 -27.79
CA PRO A 46 1.47 4.44 -27.93
C PRO A 46 0.57 3.96 -26.78
N PRO A 47 -0.31 2.98 -27.03
CA PRO A 47 -1.07 2.34 -25.96
C PRO A 47 -0.10 1.64 -24.99
N PRO A 48 -0.50 1.41 -23.72
CA PRO A 48 0.26 0.58 -22.81
C PRO A 48 0.54 -0.80 -23.44
N PRO A 49 1.70 -1.42 -23.16
CA PRO A 49 1.96 -2.77 -23.63
C PRO A 49 0.94 -3.73 -23.04
N ARG A 50 0.59 -4.77 -23.79
CA ARG A 50 -0.37 -5.78 -23.32
C ARG A 50 0.26 -6.72 -22.30
N GLY A 51 -0.56 -7.18 -21.36
CA GLY A 51 -0.18 -8.24 -20.43
C GLY A 51 -0.17 -9.62 -21.07
N ARG A 52 0.22 -10.61 -20.29
CA ARG A 52 0.30 -12.01 -20.70
C ARG A 52 -1.10 -12.60 -20.71
N ILE A 53 -1.52 -13.12 -21.86
CA ILE A 53 -2.70 -13.96 -21.97
C ILE A 53 -2.22 -15.38 -21.72
N GLY A 54 -2.33 -15.86 -20.48
CA GLY A 54 -2.09 -17.27 -20.16
C GLY A 54 -3.21 -18.15 -20.75
N ALA A 55 -2.98 -19.46 -20.83
CA ALA A 55 -4.07 -20.41 -21.06
C ALA A 55 -5.13 -20.20 -19.96
N ALA A 56 -6.26 -19.61 -20.31
CA ALA A 56 -7.34 -19.24 -19.40
C ALA A 56 -8.11 -20.45 -18.82
N ALA A 57 -7.50 -21.64 -18.73
CA ALA A 57 -8.23 -22.90 -18.82
C ALA A 57 -7.91 -23.98 -17.77
N ASP A 58 -7.08 -23.74 -16.75
CA ASP A 58 -6.79 -24.83 -15.78
C ASP A 58 -7.72 -24.85 -14.55
N GLY A 59 -8.74 -23.98 -14.48
CA GLY A 59 -9.70 -24.02 -13.36
C GLY A 59 -9.07 -23.80 -11.98
N THR A 60 -7.83 -23.30 -11.92
CA THR A 60 -7.02 -23.18 -10.70
C THR A 60 -7.32 -21.95 -9.87
N ARG A 61 -8.04 -20.95 -10.42
CA ARG A 61 -8.48 -19.80 -9.62
C ARG A 61 -9.77 -20.15 -8.89
N PRO A 62 -9.76 -20.21 -7.56
CA PRO A 62 -10.98 -20.49 -6.83
C PRO A 62 -11.98 -19.34 -7.01
N LEU A 63 -13.26 -19.68 -7.19
CA LEU A 63 -14.35 -18.72 -7.11
C LEU A 63 -14.50 -18.30 -5.65
N GLN A 64 -14.15 -17.06 -5.36
CA GLN A 64 -14.08 -16.55 -3.99
C GLN A 64 -14.78 -15.21 -3.86
N ARG A 65 -15.19 -14.91 -2.63
CA ARG A 65 -15.83 -13.65 -2.29
C ARG A 65 -14.81 -12.51 -2.31
N ALA A 66 -15.24 -11.34 -2.75
CA ALA A 66 -14.38 -10.15 -2.79
C ALA A 66 -14.07 -9.56 -1.40
N ASP A 67 -14.82 -9.95 -0.37
CA ASP A 67 -14.65 -9.52 1.03
C ASP A 67 -13.85 -10.51 1.89
N GLU A 68 -13.14 -11.46 1.26
CA GLU A 68 -12.23 -12.34 1.99
C GLU A 68 -11.08 -11.54 2.63
N ARG A 69 -10.83 -11.80 3.92
CA ARG A 69 -9.74 -11.19 4.67
C ARG A 69 -8.40 -11.73 4.18
N ALA A 70 -7.46 -10.83 3.90
CA ALA A 70 -6.11 -11.20 3.51
C ALA A 70 -5.18 -11.36 4.71
N ILE A 71 -4.00 -11.96 4.50
CA ILE A 71 -2.89 -11.85 5.43
C ILE A 71 -2.60 -10.36 5.66
N GLY A 72 -2.49 -9.95 6.93
CA GLY A 72 -2.34 -8.55 7.34
C GLY A 72 -3.65 -7.80 7.57
N TYR A 73 -4.81 -8.48 7.53
CA TYR A 73 -6.05 -7.93 8.08
C TYR A 73 -5.85 -7.49 9.53
N ALA A 74 -6.25 -6.25 9.82
CA ALA A 74 -6.20 -5.69 11.16
C ALA A 74 -7.62 -5.38 11.65
N ALA A 75 -7.96 -5.87 12.84
CA ALA A 75 -9.17 -5.44 13.54
C ALA A 75 -9.00 -4.00 14.06
N GLU A 76 -10.10 -3.39 14.50
CA GLU A 76 -10.05 -2.13 15.23
C GLU A 76 -9.15 -2.25 16.47
N ASP A 77 -8.36 -1.21 16.74
CA ASP A 77 -7.40 -1.17 17.85
C ASP A 77 -7.34 0.26 18.42
N ASP A 78 -7.50 0.39 19.73
CA ASP A 78 -7.54 1.64 20.48
C ASP A 78 -6.17 2.09 20.99
N ALA A 79 -5.07 1.51 20.49
CA ALA A 79 -3.72 1.91 20.90
C ALA A 79 -3.50 3.44 20.75
N PRO A 80 -2.80 4.06 21.71
CA PRO A 80 -2.75 5.51 21.82
C PRO A 80 -1.94 6.17 20.69
N LEU A 81 -2.25 7.44 20.42
CA LEU A 81 -1.43 8.34 19.62
C LEU A 81 -0.21 8.83 20.42
N PRO A 82 0.85 9.33 19.77
CA PRO A 82 1.94 9.98 20.49
C PRO A 82 1.41 11.21 21.26
N ALA A 83 1.99 11.49 22.43
CA ALA A 83 1.56 12.59 23.30
C ALA A 83 1.60 13.97 22.61
N THR A 84 2.44 14.12 21.59
CA THR A 84 2.44 15.29 20.71
C THR A 84 2.55 14.78 19.28
N LEU A 85 1.65 15.24 18.41
CA LEU A 85 1.70 14.90 16.99
C LEU A 85 2.90 15.60 16.33
N PRO A 86 3.77 14.87 15.61
CA PRO A 86 4.96 15.45 14.96
C PRO A 86 4.62 16.33 13.75
N ALA A 87 3.41 16.18 13.19
CA ALA A 87 2.87 16.94 12.07
C ALA A 87 1.32 16.86 12.10
N THR A 88 0.65 17.84 11.50
CA THR A 88 -0.79 17.78 11.22
C THR A 88 -1.01 17.03 9.92
N LEU A 89 -1.68 15.87 9.99
CA LEU A 89 -2.08 15.11 8.81
C LEU A 89 -3.42 15.64 8.28
N VAL A 90 -3.48 15.97 6.99
CA VAL A 90 -4.68 16.49 6.32
C VAL A 90 -5.10 15.53 5.21
N ALA A 91 -6.24 14.85 5.34
CA ALA A 91 -6.70 13.90 4.32
C ALA A 91 -7.70 14.56 3.36
N PHE A 92 -7.50 14.41 2.06
CA PHE A 92 -8.49 14.81 1.06
C PHE A 92 -9.79 14.01 1.24
N TYR A 93 -10.93 14.68 1.13
CA TYR A 93 -12.24 14.10 1.40
C TYR A 93 -13.20 14.36 0.23
N LEU A 94 -13.75 13.28 -0.32
CA LEU A 94 -14.71 13.29 -1.41
C LEU A 94 -16.15 13.30 -0.86
N PRO A 95 -16.95 14.35 -1.13
CA PRO A 95 -18.35 14.42 -0.65
C PRO A 95 -19.33 13.55 -1.46
N GLN A 96 -18.87 12.84 -2.50
CA GLN A 96 -19.71 12.13 -3.47
C GLN A 96 -20.11 10.69 -3.06
N PHE A 97 -20.80 10.56 -1.92
CA PHE A 97 -21.42 9.29 -1.49
C PHE A 97 -22.87 9.50 -1.06
N HIS A 98 -23.60 10.28 -1.84
CA HIS A 98 -25.03 10.48 -1.70
C HIS A 98 -25.63 10.87 -3.05
N PRO A 99 -26.90 10.51 -3.32
CA PRO A 99 -27.58 10.95 -4.53
C PRO A 99 -27.98 12.42 -4.44
N PHE A 100 -27.93 13.10 -5.58
CA PHE A 100 -28.44 14.46 -5.79
C PHE A 100 -28.96 14.62 -7.21
N GLU A 101 -29.76 15.64 -7.46
CA GLU A 101 -30.59 15.79 -8.67
C GLU A 101 -29.78 15.71 -9.96
N GLU A 102 -28.68 16.46 -10.05
CA GLU A 102 -27.87 16.55 -11.25
C GLU A 102 -27.14 15.22 -11.54
N ASN A 103 -26.57 14.58 -10.51
CA ASN A 103 -25.96 13.26 -10.70
C ASN A 103 -26.98 12.19 -11.12
N ASP A 104 -28.19 12.25 -10.57
CA ASP A 104 -29.27 11.35 -10.96
C ASP A 104 -29.69 11.58 -12.42
N ALA A 105 -29.71 12.84 -12.88
CA ALA A 105 -29.98 13.18 -14.28
C ALA A 105 -28.86 12.74 -15.22
N TRP A 106 -27.59 12.82 -14.80
CA TRP A 106 -26.43 12.50 -15.64
C TRP A 106 -26.09 11.01 -15.69
N TRP A 107 -26.26 10.30 -14.57
CA TRP A 107 -25.75 8.93 -14.38
C TRP A 107 -26.85 7.91 -14.03
N GLY A 108 -28.10 8.37 -13.95
CA GLY A 108 -29.28 7.58 -13.64
C GLY A 108 -29.59 7.57 -12.15
N LYS A 109 -30.90 7.62 -11.84
CA LYS A 109 -31.48 7.71 -10.50
C LYS A 109 -30.72 6.93 -9.42
N GLY A 110 -30.48 7.59 -8.27
CA GLY A 110 -29.78 7.04 -7.13
C GLY A 110 -28.27 6.85 -7.35
N PHE A 111 -27.64 7.67 -8.19
CA PHE A 111 -26.20 7.50 -8.44
C PHE A 111 -25.35 7.95 -7.26
N THR A 112 -24.38 7.12 -6.90
CA THR A 112 -23.28 7.42 -5.97
C THR A 112 -22.01 6.72 -6.48
N GLU A 113 -20.84 7.09 -5.98
CA GLU A 113 -19.59 6.40 -6.34
C GLU A 113 -19.62 4.90 -5.98
N TRP A 114 -20.46 4.49 -5.03
CA TRP A 114 -20.67 3.07 -4.72
C TRP A 114 -21.14 2.26 -5.92
N ARG A 115 -21.90 2.85 -6.86
CA ARG A 115 -22.28 2.18 -8.11
C ARG A 115 -21.08 1.79 -8.95
N ASN A 116 -20.03 2.62 -8.98
CA ASN A 116 -18.79 2.34 -9.71
C ASN A 116 -17.95 1.29 -8.98
N VAL A 117 -17.83 1.42 -7.66
CA VAL A 117 -17.06 0.50 -6.80
C VAL A 117 -17.62 -0.91 -6.85
N SER A 118 -18.94 -1.07 -6.65
CA SER A 118 -19.57 -2.39 -6.51
C SER A 118 -19.59 -3.22 -7.81
N ARG A 119 -19.46 -2.57 -8.97
CA ARG A 119 -19.46 -3.22 -10.29
C ARG A 119 -18.06 -3.46 -10.86
N ALA A 120 -17.02 -2.96 -10.20
CA ALA A 120 -15.65 -3.10 -10.68
C ALA A 120 -15.24 -4.57 -10.70
N LEU A 121 -14.46 -4.98 -11.70
CA LEU A 121 -14.01 -6.36 -11.89
C LEU A 121 -12.49 -6.41 -11.98
N PRO A 122 -11.87 -7.50 -11.49
CA PRO A 122 -10.43 -7.67 -11.59
C PRO A 122 -10.04 -7.92 -13.05
N GLN A 123 -9.10 -7.13 -13.56
CA GLN A 123 -8.65 -7.20 -14.97
C GLN A 123 -7.48 -8.17 -15.18
N PHE A 124 -6.70 -8.44 -14.13
CA PHE A 124 -5.53 -9.33 -14.13
C PHE A 124 -5.38 -10.03 -12.77
N GLU A 125 -4.57 -11.08 -12.71
CA GLU A 125 -4.33 -11.86 -11.49
C GLU A 125 -3.73 -10.99 -10.37
N GLY A 126 -4.33 -11.03 -9.18
CA GLY A 126 -3.95 -10.16 -8.05
C GLY A 126 -4.55 -8.75 -8.06
N HIS A 127 -5.32 -8.38 -9.09
CA HIS A 127 -6.01 -7.09 -9.13
C HIS A 127 -7.14 -7.06 -8.09
N VAL A 128 -7.05 -6.14 -7.11
CA VAL A 128 -8.00 -6.02 -5.99
C VAL A 128 -9.21 -5.19 -6.39
N GLN A 129 -10.07 -5.75 -7.26
CA GLN A 129 -11.37 -5.18 -7.61
C GLN A 129 -12.46 -6.27 -7.55
N PRO A 130 -13.68 -5.96 -7.06
CA PRO A 130 -14.05 -4.69 -6.41
C PRO A 130 -13.39 -4.56 -5.02
N ARG A 131 -12.98 -3.35 -4.63
CA ARG A 131 -12.54 -3.05 -3.26
C ARG A 131 -13.75 -2.64 -2.42
N LEU A 132 -14.14 -3.49 -1.46
CA LEU A 132 -15.37 -3.32 -0.68
C LEU A 132 -15.11 -2.61 0.67
N PRO A 133 -16.04 -1.77 1.16
CA PRO A 133 -15.92 -1.13 2.47
C PRO A 133 -16.01 -2.13 3.62
N GLY A 134 -15.32 -1.80 4.72
CA GLY A 134 -15.39 -2.51 6.00
C GLY A 134 -16.49 -1.93 6.89
N ASP A 135 -16.11 -1.50 8.10
CA ASP A 135 -17.03 -1.19 9.20
C ASP A 135 -18.04 -0.06 8.92
N LEU A 136 -17.67 0.91 8.08
CA LEU A 136 -18.56 2.02 7.70
C LEU A 136 -19.57 1.62 6.61
N GLY A 137 -19.36 0.48 5.95
CA GLY A 137 -20.24 -0.04 4.90
C GLY A 137 -20.41 0.89 3.70
N PHE A 138 -21.45 0.61 2.90
CA PHE A 138 -21.86 1.46 1.77
C PHE A 138 -22.68 2.65 2.28
N TYR A 139 -22.01 3.58 2.95
CA TYR A 139 -22.67 4.69 3.64
C TYR A 139 -23.31 5.73 2.71
N ASP A 140 -24.21 6.53 3.28
CA ASP A 140 -24.77 7.73 2.65
C ASP A 140 -24.34 8.97 3.46
N LEU A 141 -23.69 9.93 2.81
CA LEU A 141 -23.17 11.13 3.48
C LEU A 141 -24.22 12.15 3.90
N ARG A 142 -25.52 11.89 3.62
CA ARG A 142 -26.63 12.64 4.20
C ARG A 142 -26.91 12.25 5.65
N VAL A 143 -26.36 11.11 6.10
CA VAL A 143 -26.51 10.56 7.45
C VAL A 143 -25.42 11.16 8.35
N GLY A 144 -25.84 11.92 9.38
CA GLY A 144 -24.91 12.62 10.26
C GLY A 144 -24.06 11.66 11.11
N GLU A 145 -24.59 10.50 11.47
CA GLU A 145 -23.87 9.44 12.18
C GLU A 145 -22.63 9.00 11.41
N THR A 146 -22.71 8.89 10.08
CA THR A 146 -21.58 8.57 9.21
C THR A 146 -20.48 9.62 9.32
N LEU A 147 -20.84 10.91 9.22
CA LEU A 147 -19.87 12.01 9.30
C LEU A 147 -19.18 12.04 10.67
N ARG A 148 -19.94 11.84 11.76
CA ARG A 148 -19.38 11.74 13.13
C ARG A 148 -18.45 10.53 13.28
N ALA A 149 -18.84 9.37 12.76
CA ALA A 149 -18.03 8.16 12.80
C ALA A 149 -16.72 8.33 12.02
N GLN A 150 -16.76 8.90 10.82
CA GLN A 150 -15.57 9.20 10.03
C GLN A 150 -14.66 10.21 10.72
N ALA A 151 -15.22 11.29 11.27
CA ALA A 151 -14.46 12.30 11.99
C ALA A 151 -13.74 11.72 13.21
N LYS A 152 -14.45 10.91 14.00
CA LYS A 152 -13.88 10.22 15.16
C LYS A 152 -12.78 9.23 14.74
N LEU A 153 -13.07 8.36 13.76
CA LEU A 153 -12.13 7.35 13.30
C LEU A 153 -10.83 7.97 12.76
N ALA A 154 -10.96 9.08 12.01
CA ALA A 154 -9.82 9.84 11.51
C ALA A 154 -9.00 10.43 12.67
N ALA A 155 -9.65 11.10 13.63
CA ALA A 155 -8.99 11.70 14.78
C ALA A 155 -8.25 10.66 15.64
N ASP A 156 -8.88 9.51 15.92
CA ASP A 156 -8.30 8.41 16.71
C ASP A 156 -7.01 7.84 16.09
N HIS A 157 -6.83 8.00 14.77
CA HIS A 157 -5.66 7.54 14.03
C HIS A 157 -4.69 8.67 13.62
N GLY A 158 -4.87 9.86 14.20
CA GLY A 158 -3.94 10.98 14.06
C GLY A 158 -4.14 11.84 12.81
N ILE A 159 -5.27 11.67 12.10
CA ILE A 159 -5.69 12.65 11.09
C ILE A 159 -6.14 13.92 11.82
N GLY A 160 -5.47 15.03 11.52
CA GLY A 160 -5.72 16.31 12.18
C GLY A 160 -6.72 17.20 11.45
N ALA A 161 -7.02 16.92 10.17
CA ALA A 161 -8.04 17.64 9.42
C ALA A 161 -8.50 16.87 8.17
N PHE A 162 -9.71 17.20 7.69
CA PHE A 162 -10.14 16.88 6.33
C PHE A 162 -10.00 18.07 5.38
N CYS A 163 -9.58 17.81 4.15
CA CYS A 163 -9.61 18.76 3.05
C CYS A 163 -10.75 18.38 2.11
N PHE A 164 -11.91 19.02 2.26
CA PHE A 164 -13.08 18.72 1.43
C PHE A 164 -12.90 19.28 0.03
N TYR A 165 -13.13 18.44 -0.99
CA TYR A 165 -13.36 18.98 -2.32
C TYR A 165 -14.63 19.82 -2.32
N PHE A 166 -14.51 21.03 -2.84
CA PHE A 166 -15.61 21.98 -2.96
C PHE A 166 -15.89 22.25 -4.44
N TYR A 167 -17.17 22.12 -4.82
CA TYR A 167 -17.61 22.19 -6.21
C TYR A 167 -18.55 23.38 -6.40
N TRP A 168 -17.96 24.49 -6.81
CA TRP A 168 -18.63 25.74 -7.16
C TRP A 168 -18.55 25.98 -8.66
N PHE A 169 -19.68 26.33 -9.27
CA PHE A 169 -19.84 26.60 -10.70
C PHE A 169 -20.61 27.92 -10.90
N SER A 170 -20.03 29.02 -10.43
CA SER A 170 -20.52 30.38 -10.66
C SER A 170 -21.94 30.65 -10.16
N GLY A 171 -22.14 30.45 -8.85
CA GLY A 171 -23.43 30.62 -8.18
C GLY A 171 -24.16 29.30 -7.90
N HIS A 172 -23.69 28.20 -8.50
CA HIS A 172 -24.25 26.87 -8.31
C HIS A 172 -23.28 25.94 -7.61
N THR A 173 -23.73 25.28 -6.54
CA THR A 173 -22.92 24.31 -5.80
C THR A 173 -23.38 22.88 -6.07
N LEU A 174 -22.42 21.96 -6.22
CA LEU A 174 -22.70 20.53 -6.24
C LEU A 174 -22.13 19.85 -4.98
N MET A 175 -22.85 18.85 -4.46
CA MET A 175 -22.39 18.01 -3.34
C MET A 175 -22.07 18.75 -2.04
N GLU A 176 -22.62 19.96 -1.84
CA GLU A 176 -22.33 20.77 -0.65
C GLU A 176 -23.04 20.26 0.62
N ARG A 177 -24.10 19.46 0.46
CA ARG A 177 -24.96 19.02 1.57
C ARG A 177 -24.20 18.38 2.74
N PRO A 178 -23.28 17.41 2.54
CA PRO A 178 -22.50 16.85 3.65
C PRO A 178 -21.67 17.90 4.39
N LEU A 179 -21.12 18.88 3.67
CA LEU A 179 -20.31 19.93 4.26
C LEU A 179 -21.18 20.94 5.05
N ARG A 180 -22.39 21.25 4.58
CA ARG A 180 -23.37 22.03 5.37
C ARG A 180 -23.80 21.28 6.63
N GLN A 181 -23.98 19.96 6.56
CA GLN A 181 -24.27 19.12 7.73
C GLN A 181 -23.09 19.10 8.71
N TRP A 182 -21.85 19.02 8.22
CA TRP A 182 -20.64 19.13 9.03
C TRP A 182 -20.58 20.46 9.79
N LEU A 183 -20.88 21.57 9.10
CA LEU A 183 -20.96 22.89 9.73
C LEU A 183 -22.01 22.95 10.84
N ALA A 184 -23.22 22.44 10.55
CA ALA A 184 -24.34 22.47 11.48
C ALA A 184 -24.15 21.57 12.70
N ASP A 185 -23.37 20.48 12.58
CA ASP A 185 -23.12 19.53 13.65
C ASP A 185 -21.92 19.95 14.50
N SER A 186 -22.21 20.63 15.60
CA SER A 186 -21.20 21.06 16.58
C SER A 186 -20.50 19.91 17.31
N THR A 187 -20.98 18.66 17.22
CA THR A 187 -20.32 17.51 17.87
C THR A 187 -19.13 17.00 17.08
N ILE A 188 -19.00 17.39 15.81
CA ILE A 188 -17.83 17.07 15.00
C ILE A 188 -16.75 18.11 15.30
N GLU A 189 -15.71 17.71 16.02
CA GLU A 189 -14.60 18.59 16.41
C GLU A 189 -13.43 18.59 15.42
N LEU A 190 -13.38 17.61 14.51
CA LEU A 190 -12.26 17.45 13.57
C LEU A 190 -12.15 18.70 12.67
N PRO A 191 -10.98 19.35 12.62
CA PRO A 191 -10.76 20.50 11.74
C PRO A 191 -10.93 20.18 10.26
N PHE A 192 -11.18 21.21 9.46
CA PHE A 192 -11.29 21.06 8.01
C PHE A 192 -10.84 22.28 7.21
N CYS A 193 -10.45 22.07 5.96
CA CYS A 193 -10.29 23.12 4.95
C CYS A 193 -10.98 22.73 3.64
N LEU A 194 -11.06 23.66 2.71
CA LEU A 194 -11.67 23.45 1.40
C LEU A 194 -10.62 23.44 0.30
N CYS A 195 -10.80 22.58 -0.70
CA CYS A 195 -10.10 22.62 -1.98
C CYS A 195 -11.11 22.84 -3.11
N TRP A 196 -11.12 24.03 -3.71
CA TRP A 196 -11.99 24.30 -4.85
C TRP A 196 -11.50 23.52 -6.07
N ALA A 197 -12.29 22.52 -6.47
CA ALA A 197 -12.12 21.76 -7.71
C ALA A 197 -12.61 22.61 -8.90
N ASN A 198 -11.84 23.63 -9.25
CA ASN A 198 -12.20 24.68 -10.21
C ASN A 198 -12.11 24.24 -11.69
N GLU A 199 -12.32 22.95 -11.96
CA GLU A 199 -12.35 22.39 -13.32
C GLU A 199 -13.79 22.32 -13.83
N ASN A 200 -13.94 22.26 -15.15
CA ASN A 200 -15.21 21.87 -15.76
C ASN A 200 -15.58 20.46 -15.33
N TRP A 201 -16.86 20.22 -15.06
CA TRP A 201 -17.34 18.85 -14.92
C TRP A 201 -17.66 18.28 -16.30
N THR A 202 -17.00 17.20 -16.69
CA THR A 202 -17.25 16.54 -17.97
C THR A 202 -17.74 15.10 -17.77
N ARG A 203 -18.48 14.58 -18.76
CA ARG A 203 -19.03 13.21 -18.73
C ARG A 203 -17.92 12.14 -18.81
N ARG A 204 -16.73 12.50 -19.25
CA ARG A 204 -15.58 11.59 -19.21
C ARG A 204 -14.78 11.89 -17.94
N TRP A 205 -14.55 10.87 -17.11
CA TRP A 205 -13.70 10.94 -15.92
C TRP A 205 -12.20 11.11 -16.25
N ASP A 206 -11.88 11.80 -17.35
CA ASP A 206 -10.55 12.02 -17.89
C ASP A 206 -10.08 13.46 -17.99
N GLY A 207 -10.89 14.40 -17.50
CA GLY A 207 -10.54 15.82 -17.44
C GLY A 207 -10.44 16.46 -18.84
N ARG A 208 -10.86 15.76 -19.91
CA ARG A 208 -10.88 16.32 -21.26
C ARG A 208 -12.21 17.05 -21.51
N ASN A 209 -12.13 18.21 -22.16
CA ASN A 209 -13.25 19.13 -22.46
C ASN A 209 -14.23 18.63 -23.55
N GLN A 210 -14.41 17.33 -23.73
CA GLN A 210 -15.47 16.79 -24.60
C GLN A 210 -16.63 16.34 -23.70
N ASP A 211 -17.85 16.84 -23.96
CA ASP A 211 -19.08 16.61 -23.19
C ASP A 211 -19.09 17.23 -21.78
N VAL A 212 -18.98 18.56 -21.69
CA VAL A 212 -19.13 19.33 -20.43
C VAL A 212 -20.57 19.22 -19.90
N LEU A 213 -20.73 18.74 -18.67
CA LEU A 213 -22.02 18.65 -17.95
C LEU A 213 -22.34 19.99 -17.26
N ILE A 214 -21.35 20.61 -16.63
CA ILE A 214 -21.40 21.97 -16.11
C ILE A 214 -20.03 22.64 -16.26
N GLY A 215 -20.01 23.85 -16.80
CA GLY A 215 -18.79 24.60 -17.07
C GLY A 215 -18.44 25.56 -15.93
N GLN A 216 -17.16 25.88 -15.81
CA GLN A 216 -16.66 26.94 -14.95
C GLN A 216 -16.61 28.27 -15.72
N GLN A 217 -16.95 29.35 -15.04
CA GLN A 217 -16.71 30.71 -15.53
C GLN A 217 -15.87 31.44 -14.49
N HIS A 218 -14.71 31.94 -14.91
CA HIS A 218 -13.82 32.66 -14.02
C HIS A 218 -13.84 34.15 -14.38
N SER A 219 -14.41 34.97 -13.49
CA SER A 219 -14.46 36.42 -13.60
C SER A 219 -14.18 37.07 -12.24
N ALA A 220 -13.95 38.38 -12.22
CA ALA A 220 -13.73 39.11 -10.96
C ALA A 220 -14.98 39.08 -10.06
N GLU A 221 -16.17 39.08 -10.66
CA GLU A 221 -17.45 38.96 -9.97
C GLU A 221 -17.63 37.55 -9.39
N ASP A 222 -17.28 36.51 -10.16
CA ASP A 222 -17.32 35.13 -9.66
C ASP A 222 -16.33 34.90 -8.51
N ASP A 223 -15.13 35.47 -8.59
CA ASP A 223 -14.15 35.39 -7.51
C ASP A 223 -14.73 35.91 -6.18
N LEU A 224 -15.45 37.05 -6.24
CA LEU A 224 -16.10 37.65 -5.07
C LEU A 224 -17.32 36.85 -4.60
N ALA A 225 -18.11 36.32 -5.53
CA ALA A 225 -19.24 35.45 -5.20
C ALA A 225 -18.79 34.16 -4.52
N PHE A 226 -17.74 33.52 -5.05
CA PHE A 226 -17.14 32.33 -4.48
C PHE A 226 -16.62 32.56 -3.06
N ILE A 227 -15.78 33.59 -2.85
CA ILE A 227 -15.21 33.84 -1.51
C ILE A 227 -16.28 34.22 -0.50
N ALA A 228 -17.31 34.97 -0.93
CA ALA A 228 -18.45 35.29 -0.09
C ALA A 228 -19.24 34.05 0.31
N HIS A 229 -19.42 33.11 -0.62
CA HIS A 229 -20.12 31.86 -0.37
C HIS A 229 -19.36 30.95 0.60
N VAL A 230 -18.03 30.83 0.43
CA VAL A 230 -17.23 29.99 1.33
C VAL A 230 -16.88 30.65 2.67
N ALA A 231 -17.25 31.91 2.86
CA ALA A 231 -16.96 32.71 4.05
C ALA A 231 -17.41 32.03 5.36
N ASP A 232 -18.57 31.38 5.36
CA ASP A 232 -19.10 30.68 6.53
C ASP A 232 -18.17 29.55 6.98
N TYR A 233 -17.59 28.81 6.04
CA TYR A 233 -16.62 27.78 6.32
C TYR A 233 -15.30 28.35 6.86
N LEU A 234 -14.85 29.48 6.33
CA LEU A 234 -13.63 30.15 6.77
C LEU A 234 -13.76 30.76 8.18
N ARG A 235 -14.97 31.14 8.58
CA ARG A 235 -15.27 31.65 9.94
C ARG A 235 -15.42 30.55 10.98
N ASP A 236 -15.76 29.33 10.57
CA ASP A 236 -15.98 28.22 11.51
C ASP A 236 -14.75 28.03 12.41
N ARG A 237 -14.99 27.79 13.70
CA ARG A 237 -13.93 27.57 14.70
C ARG A 237 -13.01 26.39 14.35
N ARG A 238 -13.53 25.43 13.58
CA ARG A 238 -12.85 24.22 13.10
C ARG A 238 -12.18 24.41 11.75
N ALA A 239 -12.23 25.59 11.13
CA ALA A 239 -11.41 25.86 9.96
C ALA A 239 -9.93 25.61 10.30
N LEU A 240 -9.26 24.76 9.52
CA LEU A 240 -7.83 24.52 9.65
C LEU A 240 -7.10 25.85 9.47
N LYS A 241 -6.24 26.20 10.43
CA LYS A 241 -5.52 27.47 10.45
C LYS A 241 -4.02 27.26 10.48
N ILE A 242 -3.31 28.06 9.70
CA ILE A 242 -1.84 28.13 9.73
C ILE A 242 -1.48 29.53 10.21
N GLU A 243 -0.86 29.61 11.40
CA GLU A 243 -0.54 30.88 12.06
C GLU A 243 -1.80 31.76 12.24
N GLY A 244 -2.92 31.13 12.58
CA GLY A 244 -4.22 31.80 12.79
C GLY A 244 -5.02 32.08 11.52
N ARG A 245 -4.46 31.87 10.32
CA ARG A 245 -5.12 32.16 9.04
C ARG A 245 -5.85 30.92 8.50
N PRO A 246 -7.17 30.96 8.23
CA PRO A 246 -7.89 29.80 7.68
C PRO A 246 -7.36 29.43 6.30
N VAL A 247 -7.25 28.13 6.05
CA VAL A 247 -6.64 27.57 4.84
C VAL A 247 -7.70 27.37 3.76
N LEU A 248 -7.42 27.87 2.56
CA LEU A 248 -8.23 27.65 1.34
C LEU A 248 -7.33 27.17 0.20
N LEU A 249 -7.68 26.05 -0.41
CA LEU A 249 -6.95 25.44 -1.52
C LEU A 249 -7.65 25.69 -2.86
N LEU A 250 -6.84 25.84 -3.91
CA LEU A 250 -7.28 25.84 -5.31
C LEU A 250 -6.68 24.64 -6.05
N TYR A 251 -7.50 23.92 -6.83
CA TYR A 251 -7.02 22.74 -7.54
C TYR A 251 -6.14 23.08 -8.75
N ARG A 252 -6.56 24.05 -9.59
CA ARG A 252 -5.86 24.42 -10.83
C ARG A 252 -5.72 25.93 -11.04
N PRO A 253 -4.58 26.53 -10.65
CA PRO A 253 -4.39 27.97 -10.75
C PRO A 253 -4.35 28.49 -12.20
N GLN A 254 -3.92 27.73 -13.21
CA GLN A 254 -3.87 28.22 -14.61
C GLN A 254 -5.24 28.37 -15.28
N LEU A 255 -6.32 27.88 -14.67
CA LEU A 255 -7.67 28.12 -15.19
C LEU A 255 -8.17 29.53 -14.86
N LEU A 256 -7.60 30.17 -13.83
CA LEU A 256 -7.90 31.56 -13.51
C LEU A 256 -7.25 32.50 -14.54
N PRO A 257 -7.98 33.53 -15.04
CA PRO A 257 -7.42 34.51 -15.98
C PRO A 257 -6.20 35.24 -15.41
N ASP A 258 -6.26 35.60 -14.13
CA ASP A 258 -5.15 36.18 -13.36
C ASP A 258 -5.23 35.70 -11.90
N PRO A 259 -4.53 34.61 -11.54
CA PRO A 259 -4.62 34.03 -10.20
C PRO A 259 -4.12 35.00 -9.11
N LYS A 260 -3.19 35.91 -9.43
CA LYS A 260 -2.67 36.89 -8.48
C LYS A 260 -3.70 37.96 -8.16
N ALA A 261 -4.43 38.43 -9.17
CA ALA A 261 -5.53 39.36 -8.97
C ALA A 261 -6.70 38.69 -8.22
N THR A 262 -7.00 37.41 -8.50
CA THR A 262 -8.00 36.63 -7.76
C THR A 262 -7.63 36.49 -6.28
N ALA A 263 -6.38 36.11 -5.98
CA ALA A 263 -5.89 36.03 -4.61
C ALA A 263 -6.01 37.37 -3.85
N ALA A 264 -5.70 38.49 -4.53
CA ALA A 264 -5.85 39.83 -3.96
C ALA A 264 -7.33 40.16 -3.65
N ARG A 265 -8.27 39.84 -4.56
CA ARG A 265 -9.71 40.01 -4.35
C ARG A 265 -10.22 39.22 -3.15
N TRP A 266 -9.86 37.93 -3.05
CA TRP A 266 -10.26 37.08 -1.94
C TRP A 266 -9.78 37.61 -0.60
N ARG A 267 -8.50 37.96 -0.50
CA ARG A 267 -7.94 38.54 0.74
C ARG A 267 -8.58 39.88 1.08
N GLY A 268 -8.82 40.75 0.09
CA GLY A 268 -9.53 42.02 0.28
C GLY A 268 -10.91 41.81 0.88
N TRP A 269 -11.71 40.98 0.25
CA TRP A 269 -13.06 40.65 0.70
C TRP A 269 -13.06 40.05 2.11
N CYS A 270 -12.16 39.10 2.41
CA CYS A 270 -12.06 38.47 3.73
C CYS A 270 -11.72 39.47 4.85
N ARG A 271 -10.80 40.42 4.60
CA ARG A 271 -10.47 41.48 5.57
C ARG A 271 -11.66 42.38 5.85
N GLU A 272 -12.36 42.78 4.81
CA GLU A 272 -13.53 43.68 4.90
C GLU A 272 -14.74 43.03 5.57
N ASN A 273 -14.82 41.69 5.54
CA ASN A 273 -15.97 40.91 6.04
C ASN A 273 -15.66 40.10 7.32
N GLY A 274 -14.66 40.53 8.09
CA GLY A 274 -14.39 40.03 9.44
C GLY A 274 -13.72 38.65 9.54
N ILE A 275 -13.21 38.10 8.43
CA ILE A 275 -12.40 36.86 8.43
C ILE A 275 -10.92 37.19 8.73
N GLY A 276 -10.45 38.34 8.23
CA GLY A 276 -9.04 38.74 8.32
C GLY A 276 -8.21 38.15 7.18
N GLU A 277 -6.96 37.81 7.47
CA GLU A 277 -6.06 37.18 6.49
C GLU A 277 -6.35 35.69 6.34
N ILE A 278 -6.19 35.18 5.11
CA ILE A 278 -6.37 33.77 4.76
C ILE A 278 -5.06 33.18 4.24
N HIS A 279 -4.88 31.86 4.41
CA HIS A 279 -3.74 31.13 3.88
C HIS A 279 -4.16 30.43 2.58
N LEU A 280 -3.65 30.90 1.44
CA LEU A 280 -3.96 30.37 0.13
C LEU A 280 -2.93 29.35 -0.30
N ALA A 281 -3.38 28.14 -0.61
CA ALA A 281 -2.55 27.08 -1.15
C ALA A 281 -3.13 26.55 -2.46
N TYR A 282 -2.31 25.88 -3.27
CA TYR A 282 -2.81 25.21 -4.48
C TYR A 282 -2.26 23.78 -4.57
N VAL A 283 -2.99 22.93 -5.28
CA VAL A 283 -2.65 21.50 -5.43
C VAL A 283 -1.77 21.28 -6.66
N GLN A 284 -0.66 20.56 -6.51
CA GLN A 284 0.26 20.25 -7.62
C GLN A 284 -0.22 19.07 -8.49
N SER A 285 -1.49 19.07 -8.90
CA SER A 285 -2.09 17.99 -9.69
C SER A 285 -1.63 17.98 -11.14
N PHE A 286 -1.58 19.14 -11.80
CA PHE A 286 -1.22 19.26 -13.21
C PHE A 286 -0.10 20.28 -13.48
N GLU A 287 0.08 21.19 -12.52
CA GLU A 287 0.76 22.46 -12.70
C GLU A 287 1.59 22.75 -11.44
N ARG A 288 2.79 23.30 -11.63
CA ARG A 288 3.70 23.62 -10.52
C ARG A 288 4.29 25.04 -10.66
N PRO A 289 3.46 26.10 -10.69
CA PRO A 289 3.98 27.46 -10.55
C PRO A 289 4.62 27.65 -9.16
N ASP A 290 5.51 28.64 -9.01
CA ASP A 290 5.86 29.09 -7.67
C ASP A 290 4.63 29.78 -7.05
N PRO A 291 4.18 29.42 -5.84
CA PRO A 291 3.00 30.04 -5.22
C PRO A 291 3.14 31.56 -5.10
N ARG A 292 4.36 32.08 -4.91
CA ARG A 292 4.62 33.53 -4.78
C ARG A 292 4.29 34.29 -6.07
N ASP A 293 4.50 33.67 -7.23
CA ASP A 293 4.25 34.27 -8.54
C ASP A 293 2.76 34.47 -8.81
N ILE A 294 1.91 33.63 -8.20
CA ILE A 294 0.46 33.64 -8.36
C ILE A 294 -0.28 34.28 -7.17
N GLY A 295 0.43 34.87 -6.21
CA GLY A 295 -0.16 35.51 -5.03
C GLY A 295 -0.65 34.55 -3.94
N PHE A 296 -0.19 33.29 -3.97
CA PHE A 296 -0.51 32.25 -2.99
C PHE A 296 0.61 32.11 -1.96
N ASP A 297 0.31 31.51 -0.81
CA ASP A 297 1.26 31.32 0.29
C ASP A 297 2.04 30.01 0.16
N ALA A 298 1.41 28.96 -0.37
CA ALA A 298 2.00 27.62 -0.42
C ALA A 298 1.52 26.76 -1.61
N ALA A 299 2.23 25.66 -1.84
CA ALA A 299 1.79 24.57 -2.70
C ALA A 299 1.59 23.29 -1.88
N VAL A 300 0.80 22.35 -2.41
CA VAL A 300 0.53 21.03 -1.82
C VAL A 300 0.90 19.96 -2.84
N GLU A 301 1.82 19.06 -2.48
CA GLU A 301 2.11 17.88 -3.32
C GLU A 301 0.88 16.97 -3.39
N PHE A 302 0.58 16.46 -4.59
CA PHE A 302 -0.62 15.64 -4.82
C PHE A 302 -0.27 14.37 -5.59
N PRO A 303 0.39 13.39 -4.93
CA PRO A 303 0.63 12.09 -5.54
C PRO A 303 -0.71 11.39 -5.88
N PRO A 304 -0.76 10.61 -6.98
CA PRO A 304 0.39 10.15 -7.76
C PRO A 304 0.78 11.04 -8.96
N ASN A 305 0.13 12.19 -9.17
CA ASN A 305 0.19 12.95 -10.43
C ASN A 305 1.58 13.54 -10.77
N ILE A 306 2.49 13.53 -9.80
CA ILE A 306 3.81 14.17 -9.86
C ILE A 306 4.96 13.21 -10.25
N ALA A 307 4.70 11.90 -10.37
CA ALA A 307 5.69 10.92 -10.80
C ALA A 307 5.22 10.06 -11.99
N ALA A 308 6.16 9.36 -12.62
CA ALA A 308 5.85 8.42 -13.71
C ALA A 308 6.61 7.10 -13.50
N PRO A 309 6.12 6.23 -12.59
CA PRO A 309 6.74 4.94 -12.30
C PRO A 309 6.84 4.02 -13.52
N ARG A 310 7.68 2.98 -13.42
CA ARG A 310 7.77 1.94 -14.46
C ARG A 310 6.43 1.26 -14.71
N GLN A 311 6.25 0.77 -15.94
CA GLN A 311 5.09 -0.05 -16.30
C GLN A 311 5.33 -1.50 -15.91
N LEU A 312 4.26 -2.16 -15.46
CA LEU A 312 4.26 -3.57 -15.10
C LEU A 312 3.43 -4.43 -16.04
N ASN A 313 2.68 -3.84 -16.99
CA ASN A 313 1.71 -4.56 -17.82
C ASN A 313 2.21 -5.91 -18.36
N THR A 314 3.40 -5.96 -18.96
CA THR A 314 3.97 -7.16 -19.61
C THR A 314 4.30 -8.32 -18.65
N THR A 315 4.29 -8.07 -17.34
CA THR A 315 4.49 -9.08 -16.29
C THR A 315 3.17 -9.60 -15.74
N GLN A 316 2.05 -8.92 -16.00
CA GLN A 316 0.75 -9.27 -15.43
C GLN A 316 0.01 -10.31 -16.29
N PHE A 317 -0.69 -11.23 -15.62
CA PHE A 317 -1.52 -12.25 -16.27
C PHE A 317 -2.95 -11.74 -16.39
N LEU A 318 -3.41 -11.50 -17.61
CA LEU A 318 -4.72 -10.92 -17.87
C LEU A 318 -5.85 -11.92 -17.58
N LEU A 319 -6.87 -11.46 -16.88
CA LEU A 319 -8.16 -12.14 -16.71
C LEU A 319 -9.15 -11.66 -17.76
N ASN A 320 -9.12 -10.36 -18.06
CA ASN A 320 -9.82 -9.75 -19.18
C ASN A 320 -8.82 -9.61 -20.35
N PRO A 321 -8.95 -10.42 -21.43
CA PRO A 321 -8.06 -10.33 -22.59
C PRO A 321 -8.11 -8.98 -23.31
N ASP A 322 -9.21 -8.22 -23.14
CA ASP A 322 -9.44 -6.92 -23.75
C ASP A 322 -8.98 -5.75 -22.85
N TYR A 323 -8.26 -6.01 -21.76
CA TYR A 323 -7.73 -4.97 -20.90
C TYR A 323 -6.70 -4.09 -21.64
N GLU A 324 -6.93 -2.78 -21.63
CA GLU A 324 -6.13 -1.74 -22.28
C GLU A 324 -5.60 -0.68 -21.28
N GLY A 325 -5.69 -0.97 -19.97
CA GLY A 325 -5.26 -0.06 -18.92
C GLY A 325 -3.74 0.03 -18.73
N ASP A 326 -3.31 0.91 -17.83
CA ASP A 326 -1.90 1.22 -17.54
C ASP A 326 -1.56 0.76 -16.12
N VAL A 327 -0.72 -0.27 -15.98
CA VAL A 327 -0.31 -0.82 -14.67
C VAL A 327 1.11 -0.35 -14.37
N ARG A 328 1.30 0.22 -13.18
CA ARG A 328 2.53 0.89 -12.77
C ARG A 328 2.96 0.42 -11.38
N ASP A 329 4.25 0.52 -11.07
CA ASP A 329 4.77 0.13 -9.76
C ASP A 329 4.63 1.28 -8.74
N TRP A 330 3.76 1.12 -7.74
CA TRP A 330 3.57 2.11 -6.66
C TRP A 330 4.84 2.29 -5.82
N ARG A 331 5.64 1.24 -5.64
CA ARG A 331 6.84 1.26 -4.78
C ARG A 331 7.88 2.26 -5.27
N GLU A 332 7.98 2.41 -6.59
CA GLU A 332 8.85 3.43 -7.21
C GLU A 332 8.34 4.85 -6.97
N LEU A 333 7.03 5.09 -7.06
CA LEU A 333 6.43 6.39 -6.70
C LEU A 333 6.80 6.74 -5.26
N ALA A 334 6.53 5.85 -4.31
CA ALA A 334 6.82 6.08 -2.89
C ALA A 334 8.32 6.35 -2.67
N THR A 335 9.20 5.54 -3.26
CA THR A 335 10.66 5.72 -3.14
C THR A 335 11.14 7.05 -3.71
N GLN A 336 10.64 7.45 -4.88
CA GLN A 336 10.99 8.74 -5.49
C GLN A 336 10.53 9.90 -4.62
N MET A 337 9.33 9.84 -4.06
CA MET A 337 8.74 10.92 -3.27
C MET A 337 9.37 11.07 -1.89
N ARG A 338 9.72 9.95 -1.24
CA ARG A 338 10.48 9.96 0.02
C ARG A 338 11.81 10.69 -0.10
N ARG A 339 12.46 10.57 -1.26
CA ARG A 339 13.77 11.17 -1.54
C ARG A 339 13.70 12.57 -2.16
N ALA A 340 12.51 13.05 -2.52
CA ALA A 340 12.36 14.34 -3.18
C ALA A 340 12.62 15.49 -2.19
N PRO A 341 13.51 16.45 -2.53
CA PRO A 341 13.72 17.62 -1.69
C PRO A 341 12.47 18.50 -1.64
N LEU A 342 12.31 19.26 -0.56
CA LEU A 342 11.32 20.33 -0.51
C LEU A 342 11.75 21.48 -1.43
N ALA A 343 10.78 22.22 -1.94
CA ALA A 343 11.04 23.42 -2.75
C ALA A 343 11.52 24.59 -1.87
N ASP A 344 12.09 25.62 -2.51
CA ASP A 344 12.54 26.86 -1.84
C ASP A 344 11.37 27.79 -1.43
N TYR A 345 10.14 27.40 -1.74
CA TYR A 345 8.91 28.04 -1.31
C TYR A 345 8.12 27.11 -0.36
N PRO A 346 7.17 27.62 0.44
CA PRO A 346 6.34 26.77 1.30
C PRO A 346 5.63 25.67 0.50
N LEU A 347 6.03 24.43 0.74
CA LEU A 347 5.49 23.23 0.11
C LEU A 347 5.05 22.27 1.22
N TYR A 348 3.76 21.95 1.25
CA TYR A 348 3.25 20.88 2.10
C TYR A 348 3.38 19.55 1.36
N PRO A 349 4.18 18.61 1.88
CA PRO A 349 4.39 17.33 1.22
C PRO A 349 3.12 16.47 1.24
N GLY A 350 3.06 15.54 0.29
CA GLY A 350 1.91 14.73 0.00
C GLY A 350 2.26 13.25 0.01
N VAL A 351 1.37 12.42 0.56
CA VAL A 351 1.46 10.95 0.53
C VAL A 351 0.15 10.34 0.03
N ASN A 352 0.19 9.06 -0.33
CA ASN A 352 -0.93 8.38 -0.98
C ASN A 352 -0.92 6.88 -0.59
N PRO A 353 -2.05 6.27 -0.16
CA PRO A 353 -2.09 4.84 0.20
C PRO A 353 -2.17 3.91 -1.02
N GLY A 354 -2.40 4.43 -2.23
CA GLY A 354 -2.54 3.64 -3.45
C GLY A 354 -3.41 4.34 -4.48
N TRP A 355 -3.45 3.86 -5.72
CA TRP A 355 -4.30 4.46 -6.75
C TRP A 355 -4.71 3.43 -7.78
N ASP A 356 -6.00 3.31 -8.01
CA ASP A 356 -6.60 2.47 -9.04
C ASP A 356 -8.01 3.00 -9.38
N ASN A 357 -8.12 3.58 -10.59
CA ASN A 357 -9.37 4.15 -11.10
C ASN A 357 -10.10 3.25 -12.11
N GLU A 358 -9.86 1.93 -12.07
CA GLU A 358 -10.57 0.94 -12.87
C GLU A 358 -12.09 1.01 -12.69
N ALA A 359 -12.57 1.28 -11.47
CA ALA A 359 -14.00 1.45 -11.18
C ALA A 359 -14.66 2.58 -12.00
N ARG A 360 -13.92 3.67 -12.28
CA ARG A 360 -14.37 4.78 -13.15
C ARG A 360 -14.11 4.54 -14.63
N ARG A 361 -13.18 3.64 -14.97
CA ARG A 361 -12.71 3.36 -16.34
C ARG A 361 -12.57 1.86 -16.61
N PRO A 362 -13.67 1.11 -16.65
CA PRO A 362 -13.62 -0.33 -16.84
C PRO A 362 -12.88 -0.71 -18.13
N GLY A 363 -11.93 -1.64 -18.02
CA GLY A 363 -11.03 -2.10 -19.07
C GLY A 363 -9.85 -1.16 -19.38
N ARG A 364 -9.82 0.05 -18.80
CA ARG A 364 -8.91 1.14 -19.21
C ARG A 364 -8.39 1.96 -18.03
N GLY A 365 -8.51 1.47 -16.80
CA GLY A 365 -8.01 2.12 -15.61
C GLY A 365 -6.49 2.26 -15.59
N ARG A 366 -6.01 3.22 -14.81
CA ARG A 366 -4.61 3.30 -14.38
C ARG A 366 -4.51 2.74 -12.97
N VAL A 367 -3.65 1.74 -12.81
CA VAL A 367 -3.41 1.03 -11.54
C VAL A 367 -1.97 1.27 -11.09
N LEU A 368 -1.79 1.74 -9.86
CA LEU A 368 -0.51 1.71 -9.13
C LEU A 368 -0.49 0.47 -8.24
N LEU A 369 0.11 -0.60 -8.76
CA LEU A 369 0.16 -1.90 -8.11
C LEU A 369 1.24 -1.95 -7.01
N HIS A 370 1.10 -2.91 -6.09
CA HIS A 370 2.03 -3.16 -4.97
C HIS A 370 2.07 -2.07 -3.89
N ALA A 371 1.02 -1.25 -3.77
CA ALA A 371 0.81 -0.44 -2.58
C ALA A 371 0.46 -1.33 -1.37
N SER A 372 1.03 -1.02 -0.21
CA SER A 372 0.78 -1.76 1.04
C SER A 372 0.71 -0.80 2.24
N PRO A 373 0.00 -1.14 3.33
CA PRO A 373 -0.02 -0.33 4.55
C PRO A 373 1.38 -0.09 5.11
N ARG A 374 2.28 -1.09 5.07
CA ARG A 374 3.67 -0.92 5.52
C ARG A 374 4.47 0.01 4.62
N GLY A 375 4.39 -0.12 3.31
CA GLY A 375 5.04 0.79 2.38
C GLY A 375 4.53 2.23 2.53
N TYR A 376 3.22 2.40 2.74
CA TYR A 376 2.60 3.68 3.04
C TYR A 376 3.09 4.26 4.37
N SER A 377 3.15 3.44 5.42
CA SER A 377 3.70 3.83 6.73
C SER A 377 5.15 4.31 6.60
N ASP A 378 6.00 3.63 5.84
CA ASP A 378 7.39 4.04 5.64
C ASP A 378 7.47 5.40 4.92
N TRP A 379 6.62 5.63 3.92
CA TRP A 379 6.57 6.91 3.19
C TRP A 379 6.09 8.05 4.09
N LEU A 380 5.00 7.84 4.82
CA LEU A 380 4.50 8.85 5.75
C LEU A 380 5.52 9.14 6.86
N HIS A 381 6.14 8.11 7.42
CA HIS A 381 7.15 8.23 8.46
C HIS A 381 8.34 9.08 8.00
N ASP A 382 8.95 8.74 6.86
CA ASP A 382 10.06 9.51 6.31
C ASP A 382 9.66 10.96 6.00
N THR A 383 8.43 11.18 5.52
CA THR A 383 7.94 12.53 5.25
C THR A 383 7.87 13.36 6.53
N VAL A 384 7.32 12.80 7.60
CA VAL A 384 7.16 13.46 8.90
C VAL A 384 8.49 13.67 9.61
N HIS A 385 9.31 12.62 9.73
CA HIS A 385 10.49 12.62 10.60
C HIS A 385 11.79 12.99 9.87
N GLN A 386 11.84 12.87 8.54
CA GLN A 386 13.02 13.18 7.74
C GLN A 386 12.82 14.41 6.86
N ARG A 387 11.82 14.42 5.95
CA ARG A 387 11.62 15.55 5.03
C ARG A 387 11.25 16.84 5.77
N LEU A 388 10.42 16.75 6.81
CA LEU A 388 9.96 17.89 7.60
C LEU A 388 10.82 18.18 8.83
N ARG A 389 11.98 17.52 8.99
CA ARG A 389 12.81 17.63 10.21
C ARG A 389 13.21 19.08 10.53
N ASP A 390 13.54 19.86 9.51
CA ASP A 390 14.02 21.24 9.63
C ASP A 390 12.89 22.27 9.49
N VAL A 391 11.66 21.82 9.27
CA VAL A 391 10.47 22.69 9.22
C VAL A 391 9.99 22.96 10.64
N ALA A 392 9.62 24.21 10.94
CA ALA A 392 9.07 24.58 12.24
C ALA A 392 7.80 23.78 12.56
N PRO A 393 7.60 23.27 13.79
CA PRO A 393 6.47 22.41 14.13
C PRO A 393 5.09 22.95 13.72
N ALA A 394 4.84 24.24 13.91
CA ALA A 394 3.58 24.90 13.54
C ALA A 394 3.29 24.92 12.02
N ARG A 395 4.26 24.55 11.18
CA ARG A 395 4.16 24.50 9.71
C ARG A 395 4.31 23.08 9.16
N ARG A 396 4.41 22.06 10.02
CA ARG A 396 4.52 20.65 9.61
C ARG A 396 3.14 20.10 9.29
N LEU A 397 2.73 20.27 8.04
CA LEU A 397 1.52 19.63 7.51
C LEU A 397 1.92 18.58 6.48
N VAL A 398 1.21 17.45 6.47
CA VAL A 398 1.32 16.43 5.42
C VAL A 398 -0.06 16.18 4.87
N PHE A 399 -0.22 16.32 3.56
CA PHE A 399 -1.48 16.00 2.89
C PHE A 399 -1.52 14.53 2.47
N ILE A 400 -2.68 13.90 2.61
CA ILE A 400 -2.90 12.50 2.25
C ILE A 400 -3.99 12.44 1.19
N ASN A 401 -3.65 11.89 0.02
CA ASN A 401 -4.60 11.60 -1.05
C ASN A 401 -4.92 10.10 -1.03
N ALA A 402 -6.01 9.63 -0.40
CA ALA A 402 -7.10 10.39 0.25
C ALA A 402 -7.73 9.61 1.43
N TRP A 403 -8.73 10.20 2.10
CA TRP A 403 -9.57 9.52 3.08
C TRP A 403 -10.47 8.46 2.41
N ASN A 404 -11.32 8.88 1.47
CA ASN A 404 -12.43 8.08 0.94
C ASN A 404 -12.60 8.11 -0.59
N GLU A 405 -11.54 8.23 -1.39
CA GLU A 405 -11.66 8.16 -2.85
C GLU A 405 -11.81 6.71 -3.36
N TRP A 406 -12.92 6.06 -3.01
CA TRP A 406 -13.16 4.62 -3.25
C TRP A 406 -13.09 4.21 -4.72
N ALA A 407 -13.63 5.00 -5.64
CA ALA A 407 -13.59 4.69 -7.07
C ALA A 407 -12.21 4.90 -7.72
N GLU A 408 -11.26 5.48 -6.97
CA GLU A 408 -9.85 5.60 -7.35
C GLU A 408 -8.93 4.81 -6.40
N SER A 409 -9.52 4.01 -5.50
CA SER A 409 -8.84 3.14 -4.54
C SER A 409 -7.78 3.84 -3.67
N ALA A 410 -7.81 5.18 -3.60
CA ALA A 410 -6.99 6.01 -2.74
C ALA A 410 -7.73 6.22 -1.41
N VAL A 411 -7.75 5.18 -0.59
CA VAL A 411 -8.62 5.08 0.60
C VAL A 411 -7.82 4.71 1.84
N LEU A 412 -8.02 5.48 2.91
CA LEU A 412 -7.60 5.15 4.28
C LEU A 412 -8.69 4.46 5.09
N GLU A 413 -9.96 4.67 4.76
CA GLU A 413 -11.08 4.01 5.44
C GLU A 413 -10.91 2.48 5.48
N PRO A 414 -11.40 1.80 6.54
CA PRO A 414 -11.33 0.35 6.62
C PRO A 414 -12.02 -0.31 5.44
N ASP A 415 -11.34 -1.29 4.84
CA ASP A 415 -11.88 -2.13 3.77
C ASP A 415 -12.04 -3.58 4.23
N ALA A 416 -12.88 -4.35 3.53
CA ALA A 416 -13.17 -5.72 3.94
C ALA A 416 -11.94 -6.64 3.93
N ARG A 417 -10.96 -6.36 3.05
CA ARG A 417 -9.79 -7.21 2.82
C ARG A 417 -8.72 -7.02 3.90
N LEU A 418 -8.46 -5.78 4.31
CA LEU A 418 -7.37 -5.41 5.24
C LEU A 418 -7.84 -4.78 6.55
N GLY A 419 -9.14 -4.50 6.71
CA GLY A 419 -9.68 -3.87 7.91
C GLY A 419 -9.02 -2.52 8.18
N HIS A 420 -8.56 -2.31 9.42
CA HIS A 420 -7.95 -1.05 9.88
C HIS A 420 -6.48 -0.89 9.52
N ALA A 421 -5.88 -1.78 8.72
CA ALA A 421 -4.42 -1.80 8.51
C ALA A 421 -3.85 -0.47 7.99
N TRP A 422 -4.58 0.24 7.11
CA TRP A 422 -4.18 1.56 6.59
C TRP A 422 -4.18 2.65 7.67
N LEU A 423 -5.17 2.66 8.55
CA LEU A 423 -5.27 3.58 9.68
C LEU A 423 -4.21 3.28 10.74
N GLN A 424 -3.98 2.00 11.05
CA GLN A 424 -2.91 1.60 11.96
C GLN A 424 -1.53 1.94 11.41
N ALA A 425 -1.32 1.83 10.10
CA ALA A 425 -0.12 2.31 9.42
C ALA A 425 0.05 3.82 9.53
N THR A 426 -1.04 4.58 9.39
CA THR A 426 -1.07 6.04 9.60
C THR A 426 -0.60 6.39 11.01
N ARG A 427 -1.20 5.77 12.03
CA ARG A 427 -0.82 5.94 13.43
C ARG A 427 0.65 5.59 13.67
N ARG A 428 1.11 4.45 13.16
CA ARG A 428 2.50 3.98 13.35
C ARG A 428 3.54 4.95 12.80
N ALA A 429 3.27 5.56 11.64
CA ALA A 429 4.16 6.52 11.02
C ALA A 429 4.40 7.79 11.85
N LEU A 430 3.48 8.12 12.78
CA LEU A 430 3.62 9.26 13.69
C LEU A 430 4.61 9.01 14.82
N PHE A 431 4.95 7.75 15.12
CA PHE A 431 5.96 7.43 16.13
C PHE A 431 7.38 7.50 15.53
N PRO A 432 8.39 7.92 16.32
CA PRO A 432 9.78 7.79 15.90
C PRO A 432 10.14 6.30 15.70
N SER A 433 11.11 6.02 14.83
CA SER A 433 11.57 4.65 14.60
C SER A 433 12.12 4.05 15.89
N GLN A 434 11.68 2.84 16.23
CA GLN A 434 12.20 2.08 17.37
C GLN A 434 13.14 0.99 16.86
N ALA A 435 14.28 0.83 17.51
CA ALA A 435 15.17 -0.29 17.22
C ALA A 435 14.43 -1.60 17.51
N ALA A 436 14.51 -2.56 16.59
CA ALA A 436 13.98 -3.89 16.82
C ALA A 436 14.70 -4.55 18.02
N PRO A 437 14.01 -5.38 18.82
CA PRO A 437 14.66 -6.15 19.87
C PRO A 437 15.81 -7.00 19.33
N SER A 438 16.93 -7.05 20.06
CA SER A 438 18.06 -7.93 19.73
C SER A 438 17.77 -9.39 20.04
N ARG A 439 16.85 -9.66 20.98
CA ARG A 439 16.38 -11.02 21.26
C ARG A 439 15.61 -11.58 20.06
N PRO A 440 15.81 -12.86 19.69
CA PRO A 440 15.03 -13.47 18.63
C PRO A 440 13.62 -13.85 19.09
N CYS A 441 12.75 -14.14 18.12
CA CYS A 441 11.50 -14.85 18.34
C CYS A 441 11.58 -16.24 17.68
N ILE A 442 11.18 -17.29 18.40
CA ILE A 442 11.08 -18.64 17.85
C ILE A 442 9.60 -18.89 17.54
N VAL A 443 9.30 -19.25 16.30
CA VAL A 443 7.96 -19.60 15.84
C VAL A 443 7.93 -21.09 15.53
N ILE A 444 7.13 -21.86 16.26
CA ILE A 444 6.95 -23.29 16.04
C ILE A 444 5.54 -23.54 15.51
N HIS A 445 5.41 -24.10 14.31
CA HIS A 445 4.12 -24.64 13.86
C HIS A 445 3.92 -26.07 14.37
N ALA A 446 2.96 -26.25 15.29
CA ALA A 446 2.68 -27.50 16.00
C ALA A 446 1.44 -28.19 15.44
N TRP A 447 1.67 -29.09 14.48
CA TRP A 447 0.64 -29.96 13.90
C TRP A 447 0.76 -31.42 14.37
N TYR A 448 1.97 -31.94 14.51
CA TYR A 448 2.27 -33.27 15.02
C TYR A 448 2.76 -33.16 16.47
N LEU A 449 1.83 -33.34 17.42
CA LEU A 449 2.07 -33.02 18.83
C LEU A 449 3.06 -33.98 19.52
N ASP A 450 3.28 -35.16 18.94
CA ASP A 450 4.29 -36.13 19.38
C ASP A 450 5.72 -35.62 19.20
N ALA A 451 5.97 -34.76 18.19
CA ALA A 451 7.28 -34.15 17.97
C ALA A 451 7.49 -32.82 18.73
N LEU A 452 6.43 -32.26 19.33
CA LEU A 452 6.51 -30.96 20.01
C LEU A 452 7.39 -31.01 21.29
N PRO A 453 7.30 -32.02 22.18
CA PRO A 453 8.14 -32.12 23.37
C PRO A 453 9.64 -32.06 23.04
N GLU A 454 10.07 -32.75 21.99
CA GLU A 454 11.47 -32.77 21.55
C GLU A 454 11.94 -31.39 21.08
N LEU A 455 11.14 -30.68 20.29
CA LEU A 455 11.45 -29.31 19.86
C LEU A 455 11.52 -28.34 21.03
N LEU A 456 10.59 -28.43 21.98
CA LEU A 456 10.59 -27.58 23.17
C LEU A 456 11.80 -27.86 24.07
N GLN A 457 12.24 -29.12 24.15
CA GLN A 457 13.46 -29.47 24.86
C GLN A 457 14.69 -28.86 24.17
N ALA A 458 14.80 -28.95 22.84
CA ALA A 458 15.86 -28.29 22.09
C ALA A 458 15.87 -26.76 22.28
N VAL A 459 14.70 -26.12 22.36
CA VAL A 459 14.58 -24.68 22.69
C VAL A 459 15.18 -24.38 24.06
N LYS A 460 14.90 -25.18 25.10
CA LYS A 460 15.52 -24.99 26.42
C LYS A 460 17.02 -25.20 26.39
N ASP A 461 17.46 -26.30 25.78
CA ASP A 461 18.86 -26.71 25.76
C ASP A 461 19.73 -25.76 24.93
N SER A 462 19.11 -24.97 24.03
CA SER A 462 19.78 -23.90 23.30
C SER A 462 20.25 -22.74 24.19
N GLY A 463 19.62 -22.55 25.36
CA GLY A 463 19.89 -21.43 26.26
C GLY A 463 19.53 -20.04 25.70
N LEU A 464 18.86 -19.97 24.54
CA LEU A 464 18.47 -18.69 23.93
C LEU A 464 17.38 -18.00 24.76
N GLN A 465 17.62 -16.74 25.09
CA GLN A 465 16.56 -15.85 25.60
C GLN A 465 15.70 -15.38 24.44
N ALA A 466 14.70 -16.17 24.09
CA ALA A 466 13.81 -15.91 22.97
C ALA A 466 12.36 -15.74 23.42
N ARG A 467 11.61 -14.93 22.65
CA ARG A 467 10.15 -14.98 22.69
C ARG A 467 9.70 -16.25 21.97
N LEU A 468 8.78 -17.01 22.55
CA LEU A 468 8.29 -18.26 21.97
C LEU A 468 6.83 -18.13 21.54
N VAL A 469 6.58 -18.35 20.26
CA VAL A 469 5.25 -18.37 19.66
C VAL A 469 5.00 -19.75 19.06
N ILE A 470 3.87 -20.37 19.42
CA ILE A 470 3.43 -21.64 18.85
C ILE A 470 2.17 -21.40 18.04
N THR A 471 2.20 -21.78 16.77
CA THR A 471 1.01 -21.78 15.92
C THR A 471 0.40 -23.17 15.86
N THR A 472 -0.91 -23.29 16.00
CA THR A 472 -1.63 -24.57 15.96
C THR A 472 -3.10 -24.36 15.57
N THR A 473 -3.88 -25.43 15.51
CA THR A 473 -5.32 -25.36 15.25
C THR A 473 -6.15 -25.26 16.52
N GLY A 474 -7.37 -24.73 16.43
CA GLY A 474 -8.23 -24.51 17.60
C GLY A 474 -8.52 -25.80 18.37
N GLU A 475 -8.72 -26.90 17.66
CA GLU A 475 -8.91 -28.25 18.23
C GLU A 475 -7.70 -28.76 19.05
N ARG A 476 -6.48 -28.25 18.78
CA ARG A 476 -5.23 -28.71 19.40
C ARG A 476 -4.70 -27.76 20.46
N GLN A 477 -5.27 -26.55 20.60
CA GLN A 477 -4.79 -25.51 21.50
C GLN A 477 -4.61 -26.02 22.94
N ALA A 478 -5.59 -26.71 23.50
CA ALA A 478 -5.53 -27.22 24.87
C ALA A 478 -4.41 -28.26 25.07
N GLN A 479 -4.20 -29.15 24.10
CA GLN A 479 -3.14 -30.16 24.16
C GLN A 479 -1.75 -29.53 24.02
N VAL A 480 -1.61 -28.53 23.15
CA VAL A 480 -0.37 -27.75 23.00
C VAL A 480 -0.04 -27.03 24.30
N GLN A 481 -1.02 -26.41 24.96
CA GLN A 481 -0.82 -25.78 26.27
C GLN A 481 -0.31 -26.77 27.31
N SER A 482 -0.95 -27.95 27.44
CA SER A 482 -0.50 -28.99 28.36
C SER A 482 0.95 -29.44 28.09
N ILE A 483 1.36 -29.52 26.83
CA ILE A 483 2.74 -29.89 26.46
C ILE A 483 3.73 -28.78 26.84
N ILE A 484 3.38 -27.50 26.61
CA ILE A 484 4.19 -26.36 27.04
C ILE A 484 4.37 -26.35 28.55
N ASP A 485 3.28 -26.55 29.31
CA ASP A 485 3.26 -26.54 30.77
C ASP A 485 4.07 -27.70 31.34
N ALA A 486 3.96 -28.90 30.76
CA ALA A 486 4.78 -30.06 31.14
C ALA A 486 6.28 -29.83 30.89
N GLN A 487 6.61 -28.96 29.94
CA GLN A 487 7.97 -28.51 29.70
C GLN A 487 8.34 -27.30 30.59
N GLY A 488 7.42 -26.66 31.31
CA GLY A 488 7.76 -25.50 32.15
C GLY A 488 8.30 -24.31 31.34
N LEU A 489 7.87 -24.18 30.08
CA LEU A 489 8.18 -23.04 29.22
C LEU A 489 7.03 -22.04 29.24
N THR A 490 7.31 -20.80 28.88
CA THR A 490 6.28 -19.79 28.61
C THR A 490 6.24 -19.54 27.11
N ALA A 491 5.06 -19.70 26.50
CA ALA A 491 4.85 -19.50 25.08
C ALA A 491 3.47 -18.86 24.81
N GLU A 492 3.40 -18.06 23.75
CA GLU A 492 2.12 -17.60 23.19
C GLU A 492 1.58 -18.64 22.21
N ILE A 493 0.29 -18.99 22.31
CA ILE A 493 -0.37 -19.88 21.35
C ILE A 493 -1.24 -19.04 20.42
N TRP A 494 -0.95 -19.09 19.12
CA TRP A 494 -1.75 -18.45 18.07
C TRP A 494 -2.48 -19.49 17.24
N VAL A 495 -3.80 -19.35 17.15
CA VAL A 495 -4.69 -20.32 16.52
C VAL A 495 -4.97 -19.93 15.08
N TYR A 496 -4.81 -20.88 14.17
CA TYR A 496 -5.12 -20.76 12.74
C TYR A 496 -5.80 -22.04 12.22
N ASP A 497 -6.43 -21.96 11.06
CA ASP A 497 -7.03 -23.12 10.41
C ASP A 497 -5.95 -24.08 9.86
N ASN A 498 -6.29 -25.36 9.70
CA ASN A 498 -5.41 -26.34 9.06
C ASN A 498 -5.38 -26.16 7.54
N HIS A 499 -4.72 -25.09 7.08
CA HIS A 499 -4.71 -24.72 5.67
C HIS A 499 -3.36 -24.10 5.30
N GLY A 500 -2.80 -24.48 4.14
CA GLY A 500 -1.51 -23.96 3.68
C GLY A 500 -0.31 -24.45 4.50
N ARG A 501 -0.47 -25.59 5.19
CA ARG A 501 0.57 -26.29 5.99
C ARG A 501 1.23 -25.38 7.03
N ASP A 502 2.55 -25.46 7.19
CA ASP A 502 3.31 -24.56 8.05
C ASP A 502 3.50 -23.16 7.42
N VAL A 503 3.21 -22.99 6.14
CA VAL A 503 3.53 -21.76 5.39
C VAL A 503 2.50 -20.67 5.69
N LEU A 504 1.20 -20.92 5.48
CA LEU A 504 0.17 -19.91 5.69
C LEU A 504 0.09 -19.43 7.16
N PRO A 505 0.05 -20.30 8.18
CA PRO A 505 0.13 -19.88 9.58
C PRO A 505 1.40 -19.10 9.90
N PHE A 506 2.54 -19.47 9.30
CA PHE A 506 3.78 -18.70 9.46
C PHE A 506 3.69 -17.31 8.83
N LEU A 507 3.05 -17.14 7.67
CA LEU A 507 2.89 -15.81 7.07
C LEU A 507 1.99 -14.90 7.91
N HIS A 508 0.90 -15.43 8.49
CA HIS A 508 0.11 -14.69 9.47
C HIS A 508 0.94 -14.31 10.71
N ALA A 509 1.73 -15.25 11.23
CA ALA A 509 2.57 -14.99 12.39
C ALA A 509 3.67 -13.98 12.08
N ALA A 510 4.34 -14.10 10.94
CA ALA A 510 5.39 -13.21 10.46
C ALA A 510 4.87 -11.79 10.22
N ASP A 511 3.67 -11.65 9.64
CA ASP A 511 3.03 -10.34 9.47
C ASP A 511 2.78 -9.68 10.83
N ARG A 512 2.16 -10.40 11.77
CA ARG A 512 1.88 -9.92 13.13
C ARG A 512 3.16 -9.57 13.89
N LEU A 513 4.18 -10.40 13.84
CA LEU A 513 5.47 -10.16 14.51
C LEU A 513 6.18 -8.93 13.94
N LEU A 514 6.19 -8.77 12.61
CA LEU A 514 6.75 -7.60 11.96
C LEU A 514 5.99 -6.32 12.36
N GLN A 515 4.66 -6.41 12.52
CA GLN A 515 3.87 -5.30 13.04
C GLN A 515 4.19 -4.94 14.50
N GLN A 516 4.59 -5.93 15.30
CA GLN A 516 5.04 -5.77 16.69
C GLN A 516 6.54 -5.36 16.81
N ASN A 517 7.17 -4.94 15.71
CA ASN A 517 8.57 -4.55 15.64
C ASN A 517 9.58 -5.68 15.96
N GLU A 518 9.15 -6.94 15.89
CA GLU A 518 10.08 -8.07 15.94
C GLU A 518 10.81 -8.18 14.59
N SER A 519 12.12 -8.39 14.61
CA SER A 519 12.91 -8.45 13.37
C SER A 519 13.48 -9.82 13.06
N LEU A 520 14.01 -10.55 14.04
CA LEU A 520 14.72 -11.80 13.80
C LEU A 520 13.91 -12.99 14.33
N VAL A 521 13.58 -13.92 13.43
CA VAL A 521 12.74 -15.08 13.72
C VAL A 521 13.47 -16.37 13.37
N LEU A 522 13.41 -17.36 14.26
CA LEU A 522 13.69 -18.75 13.94
C LEU A 522 12.36 -19.45 13.66
N LYS A 523 12.17 -19.92 12.43
CA LYS A 523 11.00 -20.70 12.02
C LYS A 523 11.28 -22.19 12.16
N LEU A 524 10.42 -22.89 12.88
CA LEU A 524 10.43 -24.34 13.06
C LEU A 524 9.03 -24.91 12.88
N HIS A 525 8.93 -26.23 12.66
CA HIS A 525 7.65 -26.92 12.67
C HIS A 525 7.80 -28.40 13.01
N THR A 526 6.73 -29.04 13.48
CA THR A 526 6.74 -30.44 13.93
C THR A 526 6.73 -31.45 12.77
N LYS A 527 7.46 -31.23 11.66
CA LYS A 527 7.38 -32.05 10.44
C LYS A 527 7.45 -33.55 10.75
N ARG A 528 6.52 -34.33 10.19
CA ARG A 528 6.57 -35.80 10.19
C ARG A 528 6.46 -36.31 8.77
N SER A 529 7.36 -37.20 8.36
CA SER A 529 7.23 -37.90 7.08
C SER A 529 6.48 -39.21 7.31
N THR A 530 5.16 -39.23 7.09
CA THR A 530 4.34 -40.46 7.21
C THR A 530 4.62 -41.50 6.11
N HIS A 531 5.44 -41.16 5.12
CA HIS A 531 5.73 -41.97 3.93
C HIS A 531 7.22 -42.29 3.73
N ARG A 532 8.08 -42.06 4.74
CA ARG A 532 9.53 -42.33 4.67
C ARG A 532 10.11 -42.73 6.03
N ASP A 533 11.06 -43.67 6.02
CA ASP A 533 11.74 -44.16 7.23
C ASP A 533 12.74 -43.15 7.86
N ASN A 534 13.16 -42.11 7.14
CA ASN A 534 14.20 -41.15 7.57
C ASN A 534 13.67 -39.73 7.92
N GLY A 535 12.37 -39.53 8.04
CA GLY A 535 11.78 -38.21 8.29
C GLY A 535 12.18 -37.57 9.62
N ASP A 536 12.27 -38.36 10.67
CA ASP A 536 12.66 -37.89 12.01
C ASP A 536 14.15 -37.54 12.08
N GLN A 537 14.99 -38.26 11.33
CA GLN A 537 16.40 -37.92 11.17
C GLN A 537 16.55 -36.56 10.47
N TRP A 538 15.84 -36.35 9.36
CA TRP A 538 15.88 -35.07 8.64
C TRP A 538 15.47 -33.89 9.53
N ARG A 539 14.40 -34.04 10.33
CA ARG A 539 13.99 -33.00 11.29
C ARG A 539 15.07 -32.72 12.33
N ARG A 540 15.64 -33.76 12.96
CA ARG A 540 16.70 -33.60 13.97
C ARG A 540 17.92 -32.91 13.41
N GLU A 541 18.39 -33.29 12.23
CA GLU A 541 19.54 -32.65 11.58
C GLU A 541 19.32 -31.14 11.35
N MET A 542 18.14 -30.74 10.88
CA MET A 542 17.82 -29.32 10.70
C MET A 542 17.72 -28.56 12.03
N VAL A 543 17.10 -29.17 13.05
CA VAL A 543 16.94 -28.55 14.38
C VAL A 543 18.30 -28.40 15.05
N ASP A 544 19.16 -29.41 15.00
CA ASP A 544 20.51 -29.36 15.60
C ASP A 544 21.38 -28.29 14.93
N ALA A 545 21.32 -28.18 13.60
CA ALA A 545 22.05 -27.13 12.87
C ALA A 545 21.54 -25.70 13.18
N LEU A 546 20.24 -25.52 13.43
CA LEU A 546 19.66 -24.21 13.70
C LEU A 546 19.72 -23.81 15.19
N LEU A 547 19.55 -24.78 16.09
CA LEU A 547 19.21 -24.60 17.50
C LEU A 547 19.99 -25.53 18.46
N GLY A 548 20.92 -26.35 17.98
CA GLY A 548 21.74 -27.19 18.85
C GLY A 548 22.50 -26.36 19.90
N THR A 549 22.78 -26.94 21.07
CA THR A 549 23.34 -26.23 22.25
C THR A 549 24.60 -25.41 21.94
N ALA A 550 25.51 -25.93 21.11
CA ALA A 550 26.72 -25.20 20.70
C ALA A 550 26.45 -24.17 19.59
N GLN A 551 25.43 -24.42 18.76
CA GLN A 551 25.22 -23.73 17.49
C GLN A 551 24.26 -22.54 17.62
N ALA A 552 23.27 -22.62 18.53
CA ALA A 552 22.22 -21.61 18.67
C ALA A 552 22.76 -20.20 18.96
N ALA A 553 23.64 -20.08 19.97
CA ALA A 553 24.26 -18.82 20.33
C ALA A 553 25.22 -18.30 19.24
N ALA A 554 25.95 -19.20 18.57
CA ALA A 554 26.85 -18.86 17.49
C ALA A 554 26.10 -18.34 16.25
N ASN A 555 25.02 -19.03 15.84
CA ASN A 555 24.13 -18.61 14.77
C ASN A 555 23.55 -17.21 15.05
N LEU A 556 23.03 -17.00 16.27
CA LEU A 556 22.48 -15.70 16.67
C LEU A 556 23.56 -14.61 16.62
N ALA A 557 24.73 -14.85 17.20
CA ALA A 557 25.83 -13.89 17.18
C ALA A 557 26.28 -13.56 15.75
N HIS A 558 26.38 -14.56 14.88
CA HIS A 558 26.72 -14.36 13.47
C HIS A 558 25.66 -13.54 12.73
N LEU A 559 24.37 -13.83 12.94
CA LEU A 559 23.28 -13.06 12.34
C LEU A 559 23.30 -11.61 12.82
N LEU A 560 23.50 -11.37 14.12
CA LEU A 560 23.61 -10.01 14.67
C LEU A 560 24.82 -9.24 14.12
N ALA A 561 25.94 -9.92 13.89
CA ALA A 561 27.14 -9.33 13.28
C ALA A 561 26.98 -9.06 11.77
N ASN A 562 26.12 -9.80 11.07
CA ASN A 562 25.91 -9.72 9.63
C ASN A 562 24.47 -9.29 9.29
N PRO A 563 24.14 -7.99 9.39
CA PRO A 563 22.78 -7.49 9.16
C PRO A 563 22.28 -7.65 7.72
N SER A 564 23.17 -7.89 6.75
CA SER A 564 22.81 -8.17 5.36
C SER A 564 22.20 -9.55 5.15
N ILE A 565 22.43 -10.51 6.05
CA ILE A 565 21.84 -11.85 5.97
C ILE A 565 20.36 -11.74 6.33
N GLY A 566 19.49 -11.96 5.34
CA GLY A 566 18.05 -11.94 5.50
C GLY A 566 17.47 -13.31 5.82
N LEU A 567 18.12 -14.38 5.38
CA LEU A 567 17.74 -15.76 5.67
C LEU A 567 18.98 -16.64 5.85
N MET A 568 18.97 -17.50 6.87
CA MET A 568 19.99 -18.52 7.08
C MET A 568 19.32 -19.89 7.25
N ALA A 569 19.57 -20.78 6.28
CA ALA A 569 19.06 -22.14 6.27
C ALA A 569 20.01 -23.11 7.02
N PRO A 570 19.55 -24.31 7.43
CA PRO A 570 20.46 -25.35 7.90
C PRO A 570 21.45 -25.76 6.79
N ALA A 571 22.71 -25.99 7.13
CA ALA A 571 23.74 -26.42 6.18
C ALA A 571 23.29 -27.64 5.36
N GLY A 572 23.45 -27.58 4.03
CA GLY A 572 23.01 -28.64 3.12
C GLY A 572 21.51 -28.63 2.74
N HIS A 573 20.72 -27.72 3.30
CA HIS A 573 19.29 -27.55 2.97
C HIS A 573 18.99 -26.33 2.11
N LEU A 574 20.03 -25.58 1.71
CA LEU A 574 19.92 -24.49 0.75
C LEU A 574 20.06 -25.03 -0.68
N LEU A 575 18.94 -25.21 -1.38
CA LEU A 575 18.87 -25.89 -2.68
C LEU A 575 18.66 -24.89 -3.82
N LYS A 576 19.14 -25.23 -5.02
CA LYS A 576 18.88 -24.43 -6.25
C LYS A 576 17.45 -24.65 -6.72
N VAL A 577 16.74 -23.57 -7.00
CA VAL A 577 15.34 -23.62 -7.46
C VAL A 577 15.19 -24.39 -8.78
N ALA A 578 16.13 -24.22 -9.72
CA ALA A 578 16.10 -24.89 -11.02
C ALA A 578 16.03 -26.42 -10.92
N ASP A 579 16.70 -27.01 -9.93
CA ASP A 579 16.75 -28.46 -9.74
C ASP A 579 15.45 -29.02 -9.12
N TYR A 580 14.62 -28.18 -8.53
CA TYR A 580 13.45 -28.58 -7.75
C TYR A 580 12.15 -27.92 -8.20
N ILE A 581 12.11 -27.24 -9.34
CA ILE A 581 10.92 -26.50 -9.80
C ILE A 581 9.66 -27.39 -9.87
N GLY A 582 9.84 -28.66 -10.25
CA GLY A 582 8.79 -29.68 -10.27
C GLY A 582 7.54 -29.20 -11.01
N GLY A 583 6.37 -29.47 -10.44
CA GLY A 583 5.07 -29.02 -10.98
C GLY A 583 4.76 -27.53 -10.72
N ASN A 584 5.67 -26.75 -10.14
CA ASN A 584 5.37 -25.38 -9.69
C ASN A 584 5.76 -24.29 -10.68
N ALA A 585 6.34 -24.60 -11.83
CA ALA A 585 6.88 -23.58 -12.75
C ALA A 585 5.88 -22.46 -13.08
N GLN A 586 4.66 -22.82 -13.52
CA GLN A 586 3.62 -21.85 -13.86
C GLN A 586 3.10 -21.10 -12.63
N ARG A 587 2.95 -21.79 -11.49
CA ARG A 587 2.47 -21.19 -10.23
C ARG A 587 3.49 -20.19 -9.68
N MET A 588 4.77 -20.49 -9.79
CA MET A 588 5.86 -19.59 -9.42
C MET A 588 5.90 -18.36 -10.33
N GLU A 589 5.63 -18.51 -11.63
CA GLU A 589 5.55 -17.37 -12.55
C GLU A 589 4.46 -16.37 -12.15
N ARG A 590 3.28 -16.89 -11.81
CA ARG A 590 2.17 -16.08 -11.28
C ARG A 590 2.51 -15.47 -9.92
N LEU A 591 3.14 -16.23 -9.03
CA LEU A 591 3.60 -15.73 -7.74
C LEU A 591 4.60 -14.57 -7.93
N TRP A 592 5.58 -14.68 -8.81
CA TRP A 592 6.53 -13.60 -9.08
C TRP A 592 5.83 -12.32 -9.56
N ALA A 593 4.83 -12.44 -10.43
CA ALA A 593 4.04 -11.30 -10.88
C ALA A 593 3.26 -10.64 -9.72
N LEU A 594 2.64 -11.45 -8.84
CA LEU A 594 1.92 -10.97 -7.65
C LEU A 594 2.85 -10.22 -6.67
N LEU A 595 4.05 -10.75 -6.45
CA LEU A 595 5.06 -10.17 -5.56
C LEU A 595 5.83 -9.00 -6.22
N GLY A 596 5.67 -8.80 -7.53
CA GLY A 596 6.37 -7.78 -8.30
C GLY A 596 7.87 -8.04 -8.40
N LEU A 597 8.28 -9.31 -8.57
CA LEU A 597 9.65 -9.75 -8.71
C LEU A 597 10.06 -9.84 -10.19
N ASP A 598 11.22 -9.28 -10.53
CA ASP A 598 11.73 -9.24 -11.91
C ASP A 598 12.44 -10.55 -12.27
N SER A 599 11.67 -11.52 -12.78
CA SER A 599 12.11 -12.86 -13.25
C SER A 599 12.76 -13.77 -12.19
N ALA A 600 12.61 -15.08 -12.37
CA ALA A 600 13.28 -16.06 -11.54
C ALA A 600 14.79 -15.94 -11.74
N PRO A 601 15.60 -15.72 -10.69
CA PRO A 601 17.00 -16.06 -10.83
C PRO A 601 17.03 -17.57 -11.11
N GLY A 602 17.45 -17.96 -12.32
CA GLY A 602 17.68 -19.38 -12.66
C GLY A 602 18.66 -20.05 -11.68
N ASP A 603 19.46 -19.24 -10.99
CA ASP A 603 20.40 -19.63 -9.94
C ASP A 603 19.87 -19.36 -8.51
N GLY A 604 18.58 -19.02 -8.38
CA GLY A 604 17.97 -18.72 -7.09
C GLY A 604 18.04 -19.93 -6.15
N GLN A 605 18.22 -19.67 -4.86
CA GLN A 605 18.24 -20.71 -3.83
C GLN A 605 17.00 -20.63 -2.94
N PHE A 606 16.65 -21.73 -2.28
CA PHE A 606 15.58 -21.76 -1.30
C PHE A 606 15.91 -22.71 -0.14
N ALA A 607 15.37 -22.40 1.04
CA ALA A 607 15.53 -23.23 2.23
C ALA A 607 14.54 -24.40 2.17
N SER A 608 15.04 -25.58 1.78
CA SER A 608 14.24 -26.80 1.73
C SER A 608 13.85 -27.27 3.12
N GLY A 609 12.59 -27.66 3.29
CA GLY A 609 12.09 -28.16 4.56
C GLY A 609 11.56 -27.06 5.47
N SER A 610 11.53 -25.80 5.02
CA SER A 610 10.75 -24.72 5.64
C SER A 610 11.12 -24.39 7.11
N MET A 611 12.35 -24.71 7.52
CA MET A 611 12.94 -24.33 8.82
C MET A 611 14.20 -23.51 8.58
N PHE A 612 14.28 -22.32 9.18
CA PHE A 612 15.39 -21.38 8.96
C PHE A 612 15.32 -20.19 9.92
N TRP A 613 16.44 -19.49 10.07
CA TRP A 613 16.49 -18.14 10.63
C TRP A 613 16.12 -17.13 9.53
N VAL A 614 15.34 -16.10 9.87
CA VAL A 614 14.92 -15.06 8.92
C VAL A 614 14.75 -13.71 9.58
N ARG A 615 15.14 -12.65 8.86
CA ARG A 615 14.74 -11.28 9.17
C ARG A 615 13.39 -11.00 8.54
N LEU A 616 12.38 -10.69 9.35
CA LEU A 616 11.04 -10.37 8.83
C LEU A 616 11.02 -9.24 7.79
N PRO A 617 11.85 -8.18 7.89
CA PRO A 617 11.98 -7.20 6.82
C PRO A 617 12.39 -7.79 5.45
N ALA A 618 13.15 -8.89 5.43
CA ALA A 618 13.54 -9.58 4.20
C ALA A 618 12.38 -10.33 3.53
N LEU A 619 11.28 -10.58 4.26
CA LEU A 619 10.06 -11.19 3.73
C LEU A 619 9.03 -10.16 3.27
N ARG A 620 9.32 -8.86 3.34
CA ARG A 620 8.36 -7.80 2.96
C ARG A 620 7.74 -7.98 1.57
N PRO A 621 8.46 -8.34 0.49
CA PRO A 621 7.81 -8.56 -0.81
C PRO A 621 6.68 -9.59 -0.76
N LEU A 622 6.79 -10.60 0.11
CA LEU A 622 5.77 -11.63 0.32
C LEU A 622 4.66 -11.16 1.29
N LEU A 623 5.02 -10.55 2.42
CA LEU A 623 4.05 -10.10 3.43
C LEU A 623 3.20 -8.93 2.93
N ASP A 624 3.77 -8.02 2.16
CA ASP A 624 3.11 -6.82 1.61
C ASP A 624 2.24 -7.13 0.38
N ALA A 625 2.34 -8.35 -0.17
CA ALA A 625 1.44 -8.82 -1.22
C ALA A 625 0.04 -9.14 -0.67
N HIS A 626 -0.10 -9.35 0.65
CA HIS A 626 -1.37 -9.63 1.32
C HIS A 626 -2.16 -10.73 0.59
N LEU A 627 -1.52 -11.90 0.48
CA LEU A 627 -2.12 -13.07 -0.16
C LEU A 627 -3.40 -13.48 0.59
N LEU A 628 -4.38 -13.95 -0.17
CA LEU A 628 -5.63 -14.47 0.40
C LEU A 628 -5.43 -15.92 0.84
N PRO A 629 -6.00 -16.33 1.99
CA PRO A 629 -6.04 -17.73 2.40
C PRO A 629 -6.55 -18.65 1.28
N SER A 630 -7.60 -18.26 0.57
CA SER A 630 -8.17 -19.02 -0.54
C SER A 630 -7.21 -19.34 -1.69
N MET A 631 -6.11 -18.59 -1.84
CA MET A 631 -5.10 -18.89 -2.86
C MET A 631 -4.29 -20.15 -2.52
N PHE A 632 -4.31 -20.59 -1.26
CA PHE A 632 -3.67 -21.82 -0.83
C PHE A 632 -4.58 -23.02 -1.11
N ASP A 633 -3.98 -24.11 -1.57
CA ASP A 633 -4.70 -25.34 -1.90
C ASP A 633 -5.28 -26.00 -0.64
N THR A 634 -6.50 -26.56 -0.73
CA THR A 634 -7.11 -27.35 0.35
C THR A 634 -6.28 -28.61 0.60
N GLU A 635 -5.99 -28.95 1.85
CA GLU A 635 -5.17 -30.12 2.17
C GLU A 635 -5.87 -31.45 1.81
N ALA A 636 -5.30 -32.19 0.86
CA ALA A 636 -5.79 -33.47 0.36
C ALA A 636 -4.64 -34.50 0.15
N GLY A 637 -3.54 -34.33 0.89
CA GLY A 637 -2.37 -35.22 0.81
C GLY A 637 -1.43 -34.93 -0.37
N GLN A 638 -1.51 -33.74 -0.95
CA GLN A 638 -0.64 -33.33 -2.06
C GLN A 638 0.83 -33.36 -1.64
N ILE A 639 1.69 -33.80 -2.56
CA ILE A 639 3.13 -33.95 -2.34
C ILE A 639 3.97 -32.84 -2.97
N ASP A 640 3.44 -32.12 -3.96
CA ASP A 640 4.06 -30.95 -4.61
C ASP A 640 2.98 -30.14 -5.36
N GLY A 641 3.34 -28.99 -5.95
CA GLY A 641 2.48 -28.24 -6.89
C GLY A 641 1.49 -27.25 -6.25
N THR A 642 1.53 -27.10 -4.92
CA THR A 642 0.66 -26.18 -4.16
C THR A 642 1.28 -24.79 -4.03
N LEU A 643 0.49 -23.77 -3.66
CA LEU A 643 1.02 -22.43 -3.39
C LEU A 643 2.05 -22.42 -2.25
N ALA A 644 1.87 -23.23 -1.21
CA ALA A 644 2.84 -23.37 -0.13
C ALA A 644 4.22 -23.82 -0.66
N HIS A 645 4.22 -24.79 -1.58
CA HIS A 645 5.42 -25.28 -2.26
C HIS A 645 6.07 -24.24 -3.18
N ALA A 646 5.27 -23.41 -3.86
CA ALA A 646 5.77 -22.30 -4.67
C ALA A 646 6.39 -21.18 -3.80
N ILE A 647 5.78 -20.86 -2.65
CA ILE A 647 6.29 -19.89 -1.69
C ILE A 647 7.60 -20.35 -1.08
N GLU A 648 7.70 -21.62 -0.65
CA GLU A 648 8.95 -22.19 -0.13
C GLU A 648 10.10 -21.95 -1.12
N ARG A 649 9.90 -22.27 -2.40
CA ARG A 649 10.88 -22.07 -3.47
C ARG A 649 11.12 -20.61 -3.83
N ALA A 650 10.18 -19.72 -3.57
CA ALA A 650 10.33 -18.30 -3.83
C ALA A 650 11.10 -17.57 -2.70
N THR A 651 11.27 -18.19 -1.54
CA THR A 651 11.81 -17.52 -0.33
C THR A 651 13.15 -16.82 -0.57
N GLY A 652 14.12 -17.47 -1.22
CA GLY A 652 15.40 -16.81 -1.48
C GLY A 652 15.31 -15.66 -2.48
N ALA A 653 14.46 -15.76 -3.50
CA ALA A 653 14.22 -14.66 -4.43
C ALA A 653 13.53 -13.47 -3.73
N VAL A 654 12.59 -13.74 -2.81
CA VAL A 654 11.95 -12.73 -1.96
C VAL A 654 12.99 -12.00 -1.11
N VAL A 655 13.88 -12.74 -0.45
CA VAL A 655 14.97 -12.19 0.39
C VAL A 655 15.90 -11.30 -0.44
N SER A 656 16.34 -11.79 -1.61
CA SER A 656 17.20 -11.03 -2.52
C SER A 656 16.53 -9.77 -3.04
N ALA A 657 15.24 -9.83 -3.37
CA ALA A 657 14.48 -8.67 -3.85
C ALA A 657 14.26 -7.61 -2.77
N ALA A 658 14.28 -8.00 -1.49
CA ALA A 658 14.28 -7.08 -0.36
C ALA A 658 15.67 -6.47 -0.08
N GLY A 659 16.71 -6.85 -0.85
CA GLY A 659 18.08 -6.33 -0.71
C GLY A 659 18.95 -7.10 0.30
N PHE A 660 18.53 -8.29 0.72
CA PHE A 660 19.27 -9.12 1.67
C PHE A 660 19.94 -10.32 0.97
N THR A 661 20.90 -10.96 1.66
CA THR A 661 21.53 -12.20 1.21
C THR A 661 20.93 -13.42 1.88
N VAL A 662 21.09 -14.57 1.24
CA VAL A 662 20.77 -15.89 1.79
C VAL A 662 22.07 -16.59 2.15
N ALA A 663 22.11 -17.23 3.31
CA ALA A 663 23.25 -17.97 3.85
C ALA A 663 22.81 -19.34 4.36
N ASP A 664 23.76 -20.16 4.80
CA ASP A 664 23.50 -21.35 5.60
C ASP A 664 24.41 -21.43 6.84
N THR A 665 24.13 -22.38 7.73
CA THR A 665 24.86 -22.48 9.02
C THR A 665 26.33 -22.90 8.87
N SER A 666 26.79 -23.38 7.70
CA SER A 666 28.20 -23.74 7.49
C SER A 666 29.14 -22.52 7.51
N GLU A 667 28.61 -21.33 7.19
CA GLU A 667 29.34 -20.06 7.30
C GLU A 667 29.73 -19.72 8.75
N VAL A 668 28.98 -20.23 9.72
CA VAL A 668 29.28 -20.08 11.16
C VAL A 668 30.33 -21.09 11.61
N GLU A 669 30.33 -22.29 11.03
CA GLU A 669 31.24 -23.39 11.37
C GLU A 669 32.65 -23.21 10.78
N GLY A 670 32.88 -22.20 9.94
CA GLY A 670 34.16 -21.99 9.24
C GLY A 670 34.49 -23.10 8.23
N ALA A 671 33.50 -23.92 7.86
CA ALA A 671 33.65 -24.98 6.90
C ALA A 671 33.51 -24.42 5.46
N PRO A 672 34.29 -24.93 4.49
CA PRO A 672 34.07 -24.56 3.09
C PRO A 672 32.64 -24.95 2.67
N PRO A 673 31.95 -24.14 1.83
CA PRO A 673 30.62 -24.48 1.35
C PRO A 673 30.65 -25.90 0.78
N ARG A 674 29.82 -26.81 1.30
CA ARG A 674 29.73 -28.16 0.73
C ARG A 674 29.24 -28.01 -0.70
N ALA A 675 30.12 -28.33 -1.66
CA ALA A 675 29.77 -28.36 -3.08
C ALA A 675 28.50 -29.19 -3.25
N SER A 676 27.58 -28.74 -4.11
CA SER A 676 26.35 -29.48 -4.44
C SER A 676 26.71 -30.81 -5.10
N SER A 677 27.00 -31.84 -4.30
CA SER A 677 27.23 -33.19 -4.79
C SER A 677 25.91 -33.71 -5.31
N SER A 678 25.97 -34.37 -6.48
CA SER A 678 24.86 -35.00 -7.17
C SER A 678 24.00 -35.85 -6.21
N GLU A 679 22.73 -35.47 -6.09
CA GLU A 679 21.66 -36.05 -5.26
C GLU A 679 21.60 -35.56 -3.80
N TYR A 680 20.69 -34.62 -3.55
CA TYR A 680 20.18 -34.31 -2.21
C TYR A 680 19.64 -35.60 -1.58
N ALA A 681 20.18 -35.97 -0.41
CA ALA A 681 19.88 -37.24 0.27
C ALA A 681 18.37 -37.45 0.51
N TYR A 682 17.60 -36.37 0.54
CA TYR A 682 16.15 -36.38 0.76
C TYR A 682 15.33 -36.17 -0.52
N ALA A 683 15.93 -36.08 -1.72
CA ALA A 683 15.19 -35.89 -2.98
C ALA A 683 14.50 -37.17 -3.48
N ARG A 684 15.09 -38.36 -3.30
CA ARG A 684 14.54 -39.62 -3.84
C ARG A 684 13.60 -40.32 -2.85
N LYS A 685 12.42 -40.74 -3.32
CA LYS A 685 11.73 -41.91 -2.75
C LYS A 685 12.39 -43.14 -3.40
N ARG A 686 12.76 -44.15 -2.62
CA ARG A 686 12.85 -45.50 -3.17
C ARG A 686 11.43 -46.01 -3.43
#